data_AF-A0A0L6JWY8-F1
#
_entry.id   AF-A0A0L6JWY8-F1
#
_cell.length_a   1.000
_cell.length_b   1.000
_cell.length_c   1.000
_cell.angle_alpha   90.00
_cell.angle_beta   90.00
_cell.angle_gamma   90.00
#
_symmetry.space_group_name_H-M   'P 1'
#
loop_
_entity.id
_entity.type
_entity.pdbx_description
1 polymer ?
#
loop_
_entity_poly.entity_id
_entity_poly.type
_entity_poly.pdbx_seq_one_letter_code
_entity_poly.pdbx_strand_id
1 'polypeptide(L)'
;MLNNLLKKLLIIYTAVLVIGSISFASVVFAEGTAIDGMTIIDFKDTNFERCILEKIGKGTGHVYASDVAGIKELNCSNAGITDIEGMQYFENLEKLDLSGNKLSYITPLVGLKKLNSLYLANNVIEDFSPVKSYYDNLQQKDFRMDYVPGELNGDGEINSADRELLKKFIFGIEKTFPLAVGYESRLADLNGDGKVNSIDYAAFKKFLLQYITVFPNKNYIPLANENDFEFDTSTGLIVKYIGAGGDVRIPCVIGEVPVKGIANLAFSGCTKLSRLIVPEGLTSIGEYAFSGCGYVTDIVVPKSVTNLGRFAFSGCGLLTGVSIPAGIDSIGDNTFYCCRSLSNITIPFGVSSIGNNAFYDCGSLDSIIIPESVIEIGDNAFSGCGKINRIDIPQNITRIGEGTFANCSNLNYIRIPNGVTSIGKNAFNGCRALNTIVLPNALTAIEEYTFSGCISLGNIVLPASVTRIGEYAFSTCNSLSNITLPKNLKYIGYGAFFRCTGLNSVKIPGKVATIEARAFEGCSQLFSAEFAANQPAYFGDYAFEGTGTGFRIVILPEAKGFGRPDPYDDEKFWTWSINGRSSYLIILKGEEYVTPTPTATATPTNTPTPTQGTHLADEQDFEFNYETGTIIKYIGTGGNIIIPGIIGGVEVTGVGDYSFSGCYDLFNVVIPEGVTRIGDGAFQSCNRLGRITIPESVGELGRSAFQNCGSLLSVVIPEGVTVIGDHTFTGCSELLSITIPKNIADIGDYAFSGCRKLTKFIIPEKLTAIGNFTFEGCSGLTTLVIPEAVTSIGEYAFSNCSGLSKITLPKGVTRLGKGALQGCSSITGLTIPEGITTIEEATFQGCGRLISITIPDNVKTIKKYAFASCIRLIGITIPNNITVIEDFTFSDCSKLTDITLPGSLTAIGYGAFQRCSSLLAITIPSGVSYIDERAFEGCTKLCIAEFLGKEPRFGTDVFKETSGEFKITILPSVYGFGRLNNTSWIWMPQNNPQYRVEVSQ
;
A
#
# COMPACT_ATOMS: atom_id res chain seq x y z
N MET A 1 -18.62 -52.88 10.37
CA MET A 1 -19.39 -51.64 10.08
C MET A 1 -18.77 -50.39 10.70
N LEU A 2 -18.36 -50.42 11.98
CA LEU A 2 -17.68 -49.28 12.62
C LEU A 2 -16.41 -48.78 11.89
N ASN A 3 -15.57 -49.68 11.37
CA ASN A 3 -14.36 -49.31 10.61
C ASN A 3 -14.62 -48.68 9.23
N ASN A 4 -15.79 -48.92 8.61
CA ASN A 4 -16.17 -48.23 7.37
C ASN A 4 -16.81 -46.87 7.64
N LEU A 5 -17.39 -46.66 8.83
CA LEU A 5 -17.81 -45.33 9.28
C LEU A 5 -16.60 -44.46 9.64
N LEU A 6 -15.57 -45.01 10.31
CA LEU A 6 -14.35 -44.27 10.64
C LEU A 6 -13.52 -43.89 9.41
N LYS A 7 -13.44 -44.75 8.37
CA LYS A 7 -12.80 -44.39 7.10
C LYS A 7 -13.59 -43.33 6.31
N LYS A 8 -14.93 -43.30 6.40
CA LYS A 8 -15.75 -42.25 5.79
C LYS A 8 -15.70 -40.93 6.58
N LEU A 9 -15.63 -40.96 7.91
CA LEU A 9 -15.41 -39.76 8.73
C LEU A 9 -14.03 -39.13 8.49
N LEU A 10 -12.98 -39.94 8.25
CA LEU A 10 -11.62 -39.44 7.96
C LEU A 10 -11.50 -38.79 6.56
N ILE A 11 -12.31 -39.21 5.59
CA ILE A 11 -12.40 -38.62 4.24
C ILE A 11 -13.24 -37.33 4.24
N ILE A 12 -14.24 -37.22 5.12
CA ILE A 12 -15.03 -35.99 5.29
C ILE A 12 -14.22 -34.91 6.04
N TYR A 13 -13.36 -35.29 6.99
CA TYR A 13 -12.49 -34.35 7.70
C TYR A 13 -11.34 -33.78 6.84
N THR A 14 -10.94 -34.47 5.76
CA THR A 14 -9.91 -33.98 4.82
C THR A 14 -10.48 -33.16 3.66
N ALA A 15 -11.80 -33.17 3.46
CA ALA A 15 -12.48 -32.34 2.44
C ALA A 15 -12.92 -30.95 2.95
N VAL A 16 -12.87 -30.70 4.26
CA VAL A 16 -13.34 -29.45 4.90
C VAL A 16 -12.20 -28.43 5.15
N LEU A 17 -10.94 -28.76 4.82
CA LEU A 17 -9.78 -27.88 5.04
C LEU A 17 -9.28 -27.12 3.80
N VAL A 18 -9.99 -27.16 2.66
CA VAL A 18 -9.63 -26.39 1.45
C VAL A 18 -10.86 -25.77 0.80
N ILE A 19 -11.63 -24.96 1.54
CA ILE A 19 -12.63 -24.06 0.96
C ILE A 19 -12.69 -22.80 1.82
N GLY A 20 -12.08 -21.74 1.34
CA GLY A 20 -12.06 -20.43 1.99
C GLY A 20 -12.29 -19.37 0.94
N SER A 21 -13.53 -19.29 0.45
CA SER A 21 -14.14 -18.17 -0.30
C SER A 21 -15.54 -18.63 -0.70
N ILE A 22 -16.58 -18.19 0.01
CA ILE A 22 -17.91 -17.85 -0.50
C ILE A 22 -18.66 -17.14 0.63
N SER A 23 -19.24 -16.01 0.25
CA SER A 23 -20.15 -15.16 1.00
C SER A 23 -21.38 -15.95 1.48
N PHE A 24 -21.57 -16.09 2.79
CA PHE A 24 -22.84 -16.55 3.36
C PHE A 24 -23.70 -15.37 3.81
N ALA A 25 -24.78 -15.12 3.07
CA ALA A 25 -26.03 -14.64 3.65
C ALA A 25 -27.07 -15.75 3.46
N SER A 26 -27.56 -16.29 4.59
CA SER A 26 -28.76 -17.15 4.74
C SER A 26 -28.60 -18.67 4.60
N VAL A 27 -28.00 -19.35 5.60
CA VAL A 27 -28.49 -20.65 6.12
C VAL A 27 -28.26 -20.69 7.64
N VAL A 28 -29.30 -21.01 8.40
CA VAL A 28 -29.30 -21.22 9.86
C VAL A 28 -28.96 -22.68 10.15
N PHE A 29 -27.96 -22.98 10.99
CA PHE A 29 -27.86 -24.08 11.98
C PHE A 29 -26.58 -23.82 12.81
N ALA A 30 -26.68 -23.39 14.08
CA ALA A 30 -26.75 -24.20 15.30
C ALA A 30 -25.41 -24.86 15.69
N GLU A 31 -25.02 -24.63 16.97
CA GLU A 31 -23.87 -25.17 17.74
C GLU A 31 -22.51 -24.51 17.44
N GLY A 32 -21.72 -23.96 18.38
CA GLY A 32 -21.70 -24.08 19.84
C GLY A 32 -20.64 -25.06 20.31
N THR A 33 -19.36 -24.67 20.32
CA THR A 33 -18.34 -24.98 21.36
C THR A 33 -17.00 -24.32 21.01
N ALA A 34 -16.37 -23.68 22.00
CA ALA A 34 -15.04 -23.10 21.93
C ALA A 34 -13.95 -24.17 21.76
N ILE A 35 -12.90 -23.86 20.98
CA ILE A 35 -11.60 -24.51 21.09
C ILE A 35 -10.48 -23.47 20.98
N ASP A 36 -9.66 -23.47 22.01
CA ASP A 36 -8.50 -22.65 22.30
C ASP A 36 -7.30 -23.00 21.38
N GLY A 37 -6.47 -22.03 21.03
CA GLY A 37 -5.05 -22.28 20.75
C GLY A 37 -4.55 -22.55 19.32
N MET A 38 -4.77 -21.66 18.34
CA MET A 38 -4.03 -21.68 17.07
C MET A 38 -3.58 -20.29 16.61
N THR A 39 -2.60 -19.70 17.29
CA THR A 39 -1.86 -18.53 16.78
C THR A 39 -1.02 -18.96 15.58
N ILE A 40 -1.30 -18.42 14.39
CA ILE A 40 -0.49 -18.64 13.19
C ILE A 40 0.73 -17.71 13.25
N ILE A 41 1.92 -18.26 13.00
CA ILE A 41 3.15 -17.50 12.84
C ILE A 41 3.28 -17.12 11.37
N ASP A 42 3.32 -15.83 11.09
CA ASP A 42 3.55 -15.29 9.75
C ASP A 42 5.05 -14.99 9.59
N PHE A 43 5.72 -15.73 8.71
CA PHE A 43 7.15 -15.59 8.44
C PHE A 43 7.36 -14.74 7.19
N LYS A 44 8.05 -13.61 7.33
CA LYS A 44 8.31 -12.69 6.20
C LYS A 44 9.39 -13.17 5.24
N ASP A 45 10.28 -14.04 5.71
CA ASP A 45 11.33 -14.66 4.91
C ASP A 45 10.96 -16.12 4.59
N THR A 46 10.78 -16.42 3.31
CA THR A 46 10.38 -17.76 2.85
C THR A 46 11.48 -18.80 3.03
N ASN A 47 12.75 -18.42 3.14
CA ASN A 47 13.83 -19.36 3.48
C ASN A 47 13.81 -19.69 4.96
N PHE A 48 13.47 -18.69 5.80
CA PHE A 48 13.26 -18.92 7.22
C PHE A 48 12.04 -19.80 7.46
N GLU A 49 10.89 -19.49 6.85
CA GLU A 49 9.68 -20.31 6.90
C GLU A 49 9.97 -21.76 6.48
N ARG A 50 10.71 -21.95 5.38
CA ARG A 50 11.10 -23.28 4.89
C ARG A 50 11.97 -24.03 5.90
N CYS A 51 12.95 -23.36 6.51
CA CYS A 51 13.77 -23.96 7.56
C CYS A 51 12.90 -24.45 8.74
N ILE A 52 11.87 -23.68 9.11
CA ILE A 52 10.94 -24.07 10.18
C ILE A 52 10.04 -25.23 9.75
N LEU A 53 9.44 -25.14 8.56
CA LEU A 53 8.58 -26.18 7.99
C LEU A 53 9.32 -27.52 7.88
N GLU A 54 10.57 -27.52 7.40
CA GLU A 54 11.44 -28.69 7.39
C GLU A 54 11.70 -29.21 8.80
N LYS A 55 11.98 -28.33 9.77
CA LYS A 55 12.22 -28.71 11.16
C LYS A 55 11.01 -29.37 11.84
N ILE A 56 9.80 -28.91 11.55
CA ILE A 56 8.55 -29.48 12.08
C ILE A 56 7.96 -30.60 11.20
N GLY A 57 8.63 -30.94 10.09
CA GLY A 57 8.20 -32.01 9.19
C GLY A 57 6.94 -31.70 8.39
N LYS A 58 6.63 -30.41 8.16
CA LYS A 58 5.53 -29.97 7.30
C LYS A 58 6.07 -29.57 5.93
N GLY A 59 5.43 -30.02 4.85
CA GLY A 59 5.84 -29.69 3.48
C GLY A 59 5.40 -28.29 3.03
N THR A 60 4.16 -27.91 3.37
CA THR A 60 3.54 -26.60 3.10
C THR A 60 2.39 -26.37 4.08
N GLY A 61 2.01 -25.13 4.35
CA GLY A 61 0.83 -24.77 5.16
C GLY A 61 1.17 -23.93 6.39
N HIS A 62 0.15 -23.46 7.12
CA HIS A 62 0.34 -22.58 8.27
C HIS A 62 1.17 -23.26 9.38
N VAL A 63 2.13 -22.50 9.91
CA VAL A 63 2.87 -22.83 11.13
C VAL A 63 2.17 -22.15 12.29
N TYR A 64 1.82 -22.93 13.31
CA TYR A 64 1.20 -22.43 14.52
C TYR A 64 2.25 -22.28 15.63
N ALA A 65 2.02 -21.37 16.58
CA ALA A 65 2.89 -21.21 17.74
C ALA A 65 3.07 -22.52 18.53
N SER A 66 2.04 -23.36 18.58
CA SER A 66 2.10 -24.69 19.16
C SER A 66 3.02 -25.67 18.41
N ASP A 67 3.24 -25.49 17.10
CA ASP A 67 4.14 -26.35 16.31
C ASP A 67 5.61 -26.11 16.67
N VAL A 68 5.97 -24.87 17.02
CA VAL A 68 7.36 -24.46 17.29
C VAL A 68 7.69 -24.43 18.78
N ALA A 69 6.67 -24.40 19.65
CA ALA A 69 6.84 -24.33 21.10
C ALA A 69 7.70 -25.48 21.68
N GLY A 70 7.77 -26.64 21.01
CA GLY A 70 8.58 -27.79 21.44
C GLY A 70 10.02 -27.82 20.91
N ILE A 71 10.43 -26.89 20.05
CA ILE A 71 11.73 -26.94 19.37
C ILE A 71 12.84 -26.47 20.33
N LYS A 72 13.84 -27.32 20.55
CA LYS A 72 15.03 -27.03 21.37
C LYS A 72 16.25 -26.62 20.57
N GLU A 73 16.37 -27.10 19.34
CA GLU A 73 17.51 -26.79 18.48
C GLU A 73 17.05 -26.51 17.05
N LEU A 74 17.55 -25.42 16.47
CA LEU A 74 17.23 -25.01 15.11
C LEU A 74 18.51 -24.59 14.38
N ASN A 75 18.75 -25.16 13.20
CA ASN A 75 19.86 -24.80 12.33
C ASN A 75 19.30 -24.31 11.00
N CYS A 76 19.47 -23.02 10.74
CA CYS A 76 19.14 -22.37 9.48
C CYS A 76 20.36 -21.63 8.90
N SER A 77 21.57 -22.16 9.13
CA SER A 77 22.80 -21.57 8.59
C SER A 77 22.84 -21.65 7.06
N ASN A 78 23.43 -20.65 6.41
CA ASN A 78 23.61 -20.58 4.94
C ASN A 78 22.32 -20.73 4.12
N ALA A 79 21.15 -20.44 4.71
CA ALA A 79 19.84 -20.57 4.06
C ALA A 79 19.45 -19.31 3.24
N GLY A 80 20.28 -18.26 3.26
CA GLY A 80 20.01 -17.00 2.56
C GLY A 80 18.93 -16.16 3.23
N ILE A 81 18.77 -16.30 4.55
CA ILE A 81 17.77 -15.61 5.36
C ILE A 81 18.14 -14.13 5.52
N THR A 82 17.14 -13.26 5.37
CA THR A 82 17.24 -11.80 5.49
C THR A 82 16.35 -11.24 6.61
N ASP A 83 15.29 -11.98 6.98
CA ASP A 83 14.33 -11.60 8.02
C ASP A 83 14.01 -12.83 8.89
N ILE A 84 13.97 -12.64 10.21
CA ILE A 84 13.71 -13.70 11.20
C ILE A 84 12.48 -13.39 12.07
N GLU A 85 11.57 -12.56 11.57
CA GLU A 85 10.28 -12.33 12.21
C GLU A 85 9.51 -13.66 12.29
N GLY A 86 9.03 -13.98 13.50
CA GLY A 86 8.50 -15.28 13.87
C GLY A 86 9.40 -16.04 14.86
N MET A 87 10.69 -15.70 14.96
CA MET A 87 11.60 -16.36 15.91
C MET A 87 11.22 -16.10 17.38
N GLN A 88 10.48 -15.03 17.68
CA GLN A 88 10.01 -14.70 19.04
C GLN A 88 9.12 -15.78 19.66
N TYR A 89 8.51 -16.66 18.86
CA TYR A 89 7.63 -17.74 19.33
C TYR A 89 8.38 -19.01 19.76
N PHE A 90 9.71 -19.06 19.63
CA PHE A 90 10.55 -20.23 19.93
C PHE A 90 11.03 -20.23 21.40
N GLU A 91 10.10 -20.09 22.34
CA GLU A 91 10.39 -19.81 23.77
C GLU A 91 11.24 -20.90 24.49
N ASN A 92 11.33 -22.11 23.92
CA ASN A 92 12.08 -23.24 24.47
C ASN A 92 13.39 -23.54 23.74
N LEU A 93 13.82 -22.66 22.83
CA LEU A 93 15.03 -22.86 22.04
C LEU A 93 16.30 -22.71 22.89
N GLU A 94 17.15 -23.72 22.83
CA GLU A 94 18.41 -23.83 23.56
C GLU A 94 19.63 -23.62 22.64
N LYS A 95 19.50 -23.99 21.35
CA LYS A 95 20.54 -23.81 20.33
C LYS A 95 19.98 -23.25 19.03
N LEU A 96 20.60 -22.19 18.52
CA LEU A 96 20.23 -21.54 17.28
C LEU A 96 21.46 -21.25 16.42
N ASP A 97 21.43 -21.70 15.17
CA ASP A 97 22.44 -21.36 14.17
C ASP A 97 21.81 -20.62 13.00
N LEU A 98 22.18 -19.34 12.85
CA LEU A 98 21.80 -18.44 11.77
C LEU A 98 23.04 -17.92 11.02
N SER A 99 24.20 -18.55 11.18
CA SER A 99 25.44 -18.12 10.54
C SER A 99 25.39 -18.23 9.01
N GLY A 100 26.13 -17.38 8.29
CA GLY A 100 26.22 -17.41 6.82
C GLY A 100 24.95 -16.95 6.09
N ASN A 101 24.10 -16.16 6.75
CA ASN A 101 22.91 -15.57 6.16
C ASN A 101 23.15 -14.09 5.79
N LYS A 102 22.09 -13.32 5.54
CA LYS A 102 22.16 -11.90 5.16
C LYS A 102 21.35 -11.02 6.12
N LEU A 103 21.32 -11.40 7.40
CA LEU A 103 20.59 -10.66 8.44
C LEU A 103 21.28 -9.31 8.69
N SER A 104 20.50 -8.23 8.71
CA SER A 104 20.95 -6.89 9.12
C SER A 104 20.45 -6.48 10.50
N TYR A 105 19.49 -7.23 11.05
CA TYR A 105 18.91 -6.99 12.37
C TYR A 105 18.55 -8.31 13.06
N ILE A 106 18.55 -8.30 14.40
CA ILE A 106 18.29 -9.51 15.21
C ILE A 106 17.29 -9.27 16.37
N THR A 107 16.48 -8.22 16.28
CA THR A 107 15.46 -7.88 17.28
C THR A 107 14.51 -9.05 17.66
N PRO A 108 14.10 -9.94 16.73
CA PRO A 108 13.26 -11.09 17.09
C PRO A 108 13.89 -12.07 18.10
N LEU A 109 15.20 -11.98 18.36
CA LEU A 109 15.89 -12.84 19.32
C LEU A 109 15.74 -12.36 20.79
N VAL A 110 15.28 -11.13 21.07
CA VAL A 110 15.29 -10.51 22.42
C VAL A 110 14.70 -11.39 23.52
N GLY A 111 13.67 -12.18 23.22
CA GLY A 111 12.95 -13.03 24.18
C GLY A 111 13.58 -14.40 24.47
N LEU A 112 14.57 -14.84 23.69
CA LEU A 112 15.06 -16.23 23.69
C LEU A 112 16.11 -16.53 24.77
N LYS A 113 15.78 -16.24 26.03
CA LYS A 113 16.70 -16.30 27.17
C LYS A 113 17.21 -17.71 27.52
N LYS A 114 16.62 -18.76 26.94
CA LYS A 114 17.04 -20.17 27.15
C LYS A 114 18.16 -20.61 26.22
N LEU A 115 18.56 -19.77 25.26
CA LEU A 115 19.69 -20.06 24.39
C LEU A 115 20.98 -20.19 25.22
N ASN A 116 21.67 -21.32 25.04
CA ASN A 116 23.03 -21.54 25.52
C ASN A 116 24.05 -21.51 24.36
N SER A 117 23.58 -21.65 23.12
CA SER A 117 24.41 -21.64 21.92
C SER A 117 23.76 -20.80 20.83
N LEU A 118 24.45 -19.77 20.34
CA LEU A 118 23.95 -18.86 19.30
C LEU A 118 25.05 -18.52 18.30
N TYR A 119 24.80 -18.83 17.03
CA TYR A 119 25.74 -18.58 15.93
C TYR A 119 25.14 -17.57 14.94
N LEU A 120 25.82 -16.45 14.74
CA LEU A 120 25.42 -15.28 13.94
C LEU A 120 26.51 -14.81 12.97
N ALA A 121 27.69 -15.43 12.96
CA ALA A 121 28.80 -14.98 12.10
C ALA A 121 28.42 -15.01 10.62
N ASN A 122 29.14 -14.21 9.80
CA ASN A 122 28.91 -14.09 8.35
C ASN A 122 27.48 -13.62 7.99
N ASN A 123 26.92 -12.71 8.80
CA ASN A 123 25.76 -11.89 8.49
C ASN A 123 26.20 -10.41 8.32
N VAL A 124 25.26 -9.50 8.08
CA VAL A 124 25.50 -8.03 7.99
C VAL A 124 24.93 -7.28 9.19
N ILE A 125 25.00 -7.89 10.38
CA ILE A 125 24.44 -7.36 11.64
C ILE A 125 25.38 -6.30 12.21
N GLU A 126 24.87 -5.08 12.39
CA GLU A 126 25.61 -3.96 12.99
C GLU A 126 25.27 -3.77 14.48
N ASP A 127 24.11 -4.26 14.94
CA ASP A 127 23.62 -4.10 16.30
C ASP A 127 23.34 -5.46 16.97
N PHE A 128 24.21 -5.83 17.92
CA PHE A 128 24.06 -7.03 18.74
C PHE A 128 23.35 -6.77 20.09
N SER A 129 22.92 -5.54 20.37
CA SER A 129 22.20 -5.21 21.62
C SER A 129 20.95 -6.06 21.89
N PRO A 130 20.20 -6.59 20.89
CA PRO A 130 19.04 -7.44 21.15
C PRO A 130 19.32 -8.71 21.97
N VAL A 131 20.53 -9.26 21.87
CA VAL A 131 20.92 -10.49 22.59
C VAL A 131 21.68 -10.21 23.89
N LYS A 132 21.92 -8.92 24.22
CA LYS A 132 22.74 -8.49 25.36
C LYS A 132 22.34 -9.12 26.70
N SER A 133 21.03 -9.20 26.95
CA SER A 133 20.48 -9.62 28.24
C SER A 133 20.81 -11.07 28.63
N TYR A 134 21.22 -11.90 27.67
CA TYR A 134 21.62 -13.30 27.90
C TYR A 134 22.94 -13.66 27.21
N TYR A 135 23.66 -12.69 26.64
CA TYR A 135 24.91 -12.91 25.91
C TYR A 135 26.01 -13.58 26.76
N ASP A 136 26.12 -13.20 28.03
CA ASP A 136 27.10 -13.78 28.96
C ASP A 136 26.77 -15.23 29.34
N ASN A 137 25.50 -15.64 29.21
CA ASN A 137 25.04 -16.99 29.49
C ASN A 137 25.23 -17.95 28.30
N LEU A 138 25.56 -17.42 27.11
CA LEU A 138 25.89 -18.24 25.95
C LEU A 138 27.25 -18.92 26.15
N GLN A 139 27.22 -20.25 26.25
CA GLN A 139 28.40 -21.11 26.35
C GLN A 139 29.14 -21.25 25.02
N GLN A 140 28.40 -21.16 23.89
CA GLN A 140 28.96 -21.22 22.55
C GLN A 140 28.42 -20.08 21.68
N LYS A 141 29.31 -19.29 21.08
CA LYS A 141 28.99 -18.14 20.23
C LYS A 141 30.13 -17.81 19.28
N ASP A 142 29.81 -17.28 18.10
CA ASP A 142 30.75 -16.93 17.03
C ASP A 142 30.78 -15.41 16.71
N PHE A 143 30.12 -14.60 17.54
CA PHE A 143 30.06 -13.14 17.44
C PHE A 143 30.45 -12.51 18.78
N ARG A 144 30.93 -11.25 18.76
CA ARG A 144 31.26 -10.47 19.96
C ARG A 144 30.50 -9.15 19.96
N MET A 145 30.07 -8.69 21.14
CA MET A 145 29.32 -7.43 21.28
C MET A 145 30.19 -6.16 21.20
N ASP A 146 31.52 -6.30 21.28
CA ASP A 146 32.44 -5.18 21.54
C ASP A 146 33.19 -4.67 20.29
N TYR A 147 32.64 -4.83 19.08
CA TYR A 147 33.28 -4.31 17.88
C TYR A 147 32.99 -2.81 17.71
N VAL A 148 34.02 -1.97 17.93
CA VAL A 148 33.97 -0.52 17.68
C VAL A 148 34.95 -0.18 16.53
N PRO A 149 34.45 0.10 15.31
CA PRO A 149 35.30 0.50 14.19
C PRO A 149 36.08 1.79 14.50
N GLY A 150 37.42 1.73 14.50
CA GLY A 150 38.30 2.90 14.71
C GLY A 150 39.10 2.92 16.01
N GLU A 151 38.97 1.89 16.84
CA GLU A 151 39.79 1.66 18.04
C GLU A 151 41.15 1.02 17.63
N LEU A 152 42.28 1.56 18.11
CA LEU A 152 43.63 1.21 17.59
C LEU A 152 44.53 0.51 18.61
N ASN A 153 44.18 0.55 19.90
CA ASN A 153 45.03 0.13 20.99
C ASN A 153 44.48 -1.09 21.77
N GLY A 154 43.26 -1.54 21.46
CA GLY A 154 42.58 -2.68 22.04
C GLY A 154 41.79 -2.40 23.32
N ASP A 155 41.60 -1.14 23.72
CA ASP A 155 40.95 -0.78 25.01
C ASP A 155 39.41 -0.69 24.94
N GLY A 156 38.83 -0.69 23.75
CA GLY A 156 37.38 -0.66 23.54
C GLY A 156 36.77 0.75 23.54
N GLU A 157 37.55 1.83 23.58
CA GLU A 157 37.08 3.21 23.51
C GLU A 157 37.88 4.05 22.51
N ILE A 158 37.22 4.79 21.59
CA ILE A 158 37.95 5.71 20.70
C ILE A 158 38.30 6.99 21.45
N ASN A 159 39.54 7.09 21.92
CA ASN A 159 39.96 8.15 22.83
C ASN A 159 41.22 8.91 22.34
N SER A 160 41.80 9.74 23.21
CA SER A 160 42.96 10.56 22.88
C SER A 160 44.25 9.76 22.70
N ALA A 161 44.34 8.55 23.28
CA ALA A 161 45.46 7.64 23.11
C ALA A 161 45.50 7.04 21.70
N ASP A 162 44.35 6.65 21.12
CA ASP A 162 44.27 6.20 19.73
C ASP A 162 44.64 7.32 18.76
N ARG A 163 44.20 8.54 19.10
CA ARG A 163 44.51 9.73 18.32
C ARG A 163 46.01 10.08 18.34
N GLU A 164 46.73 9.78 19.42
CA GLU A 164 48.19 9.96 19.51
C GLU A 164 48.99 8.81 18.86
N LEU A 165 48.53 7.57 18.97
CA LEU A 165 49.10 6.43 18.23
C LEU A 165 48.99 6.66 16.71
N LEU A 166 47.84 7.14 16.26
CA LEU A 166 47.60 7.50 14.86
C LEU A 166 48.52 8.65 14.40
N LYS A 167 48.72 9.69 15.21
CA LYS A 167 49.66 10.78 14.88
C LYS A 167 51.10 10.27 14.77
N LYS A 168 51.56 9.47 15.73
CA LYS A 168 52.93 8.92 15.70
C LYS A 168 53.18 8.05 14.46
N PHE A 169 52.18 7.30 14.02
CA PHE A 169 52.24 6.50 12.80
C PHE A 169 52.24 7.38 11.53
N ILE A 170 51.36 8.38 11.45
CA ILE A 170 51.28 9.32 10.30
C ILE A 170 52.58 10.13 10.13
N PHE A 171 53.22 10.54 11.23
CA PHE A 171 54.50 11.26 11.18
C PHE A 171 55.73 10.35 11.07
N GLY A 172 55.53 9.04 10.89
CA GLY A 172 56.60 8.06 10.66
C GLY A 172 57.49 7.77 11.88
N ILE A 173 57.01 8.08 13.08
CA ILE A 173 57.74 7.93 14.34
C ILE A 173 57.72 6.47 14.81
N GLU A 174 56.62 5.75 14.58
CA GLU A 174 56.52 4.31 14.79
C GLU A 174 56.39 3.57 13.44
N LYS A 175 57.23 2.54 13.24
CA LYS A 175 57.29 1.78 11.97
C LYS A 175 56.32 0.61 11.90
N THR A 176 55.70 0.26 13.02
CA THR A 176 54.77 -0.88 13.19
C THR A 176 53.78 -0.51 14.28
N PHE A 177 52.49 -0.77 14.09
CA PHE A 177 51.48 -0.61 15.14
C PHE A 177 51.83 -1.47 16.35
N PRO A 178 51.97 -0.91 17.57
CA PRO A 178 52.26 -1.70 18.76
C PRO A 178 50.97 -2.40 19.22
N LEU A 179 50.78 -3.65 18.81
CA LEU A 179 49.68 -4.49 19.30
C LEU A 179 50.12 -5.30 20.52
N ALA A 180 49.23 -5.46 21.50
CA ALA A 180 49.43 -6.40 22.60
C ALA A 180 49.50 -7.84 22.08
N VAL A 181 50.44 -8.61 22.62
CA VAL A 181 50.79 -9.97 22.18
C VAL A 181 49.56 -10.90 22.28
N GLY A 182 49.13 -11.47 21.15
CA GLY A 182 48.01 -12.43 21.06
C GLY A 182 46.94 -12.12 20.01
N TYR A 183 47.02 -10.97 19.33
CA TYR A 183 46.01 -10.47 18.38
C TYR A 183 46.44 -10.52 16.90
N GLU A 184 47.44 -11.33 16.55
CA GLU A 184 48.21 -11.21 15.30
C GLU A 184 47.55 -11.70 13.99
N SER A 185 46.21 -11.86 13.89
CA SER A 185 45.64 -12.34 12.61
C SER A 185 44.36 -11.69 12.08
N ARG A 186 43.78 -10.66 12.71
CA ARG A 186 42.52 -10.07 12.19
C ARG A 186 42.33 -8.56 12.30
N LEU A 187 43.32 -7.77 12.73
CA LEU A 187 43.14 -6.33 13.00
C LEU A 187 43.87 -5.35 12.07
N ALA A 188 44.59 -5.82 11.06
CA ALA A 188 45.24 -4.93 10.06
C ALA A 188 45.12 -5.40 8.61
N ASP A 189 44.39 -6.48 8.40
CA ASP A 189 44.05 -7.02 7.08
C ASP A 189 42.59 -6.63 6.78
N LEU A 190 42.41 -5.39 6.33
CA LEU A 190 41.08 -4.80 6.09
C LEU A 190 40.35 -5.51 4.94
N ASN A 191 41.07 -6.31 4.15
CA ASN A 191 40.53 -7.03 3.00
C ASN A 191 40.46 -8.56 3.18
N GLY A 192 41.01 -9.10 4.27
CA GLY A 192 40.89 -10.52 4.65
C GLY A 192 41.83 -11.49 3.92
N ASP A 193 42.90 -11.01 3.26
CA ASP A 193 43.85 -11.82 2.48
C ASP A 193 45.01 -12.45 3.29
N GLY A 194 45.06 -12.20 4.59
CA GLY A 194 46.08 -12.65 5.52
C GLY A 194 47.39 -11.85 5.48
N LYS A 195 47.46 -10.71 4.77
CA LYS A 195 48.67 -9.90 4.60
C LYS A 195 48.40 -8.40 4.63
N VAL A 196 48.97 -7.70 5.61
CA VAL A 196 48.93 -6.22 5.68
C VAL A 196 49.80 -5.61 4.58
N ASN A 197 49.20 -4.99 3.57
CA ASN A 197 49.91 -4.48 2.40
C ASN A 197 49.37 -3.13 1.89
N SER A 198 49.88 -2.65 0.75
CA SER A 198 49.49 -1.35 0.17
C SER A 198 48.00 -1.24 -0.19
N ILE A 199 47.30 -2.37 -0.32
CA ILE A 199 45.86 -2.45 -0.59
C ILE A 199 45.04 -2.10 0.65
N ASP A 200 45.47 -2.55 1.83
CA ASP A 200 44.86 -2.16 3.12
C ASP A 200 45.07 -0.67 3.40
N TYR A 201 46.27 -0.17 3.07
CA TYR A 201 46.59 1.26 3.13
C TYR A 201 45.72 2.09 2.17
N ALA A 202 45.41 1.57 0.97
CA ALA A 202 44.52 2.23 0.01
C ALA A 202 43.04 2.19 0.43
N ALA A 203 42.59 1.09 1.05
CA ALA A 203 41.25 0.96 1.62
C ALA A 203 41.03 1.96 2.76
N PHE A 204 42.02 2.11 3.64
CA PHE A 204 41.97 3.08 4.74
C PHE A 204 42.05 4.54 4.26
N LYS A 205 42.84 4.82 3.21
CA LYS A 205 42.90 6.15 2.57
C LYS A 205 41.58 6.52 1.89
N LYS A 206 40.87 5.55 1.29
CA LYS A 206 39.53 5.72 0.70
C LYS A 206 38.47 6.05 1.75
N PHE A 207 38.57 5.46 2.94
CA PHE A 207 37.73 5.78 4.10
C PHE A 207 37.97 7.21 4.62
N LEU A 208 39.24 7.67 4.67
CA LEU A 208 39.60 9.03 5.09
C LEU A 208 39.14 10.13 4.10
N LEU A 209 39.16 9.83 2.80
CA LEU A 209 38.68 10.73 1.73
C LEU A 209 37.16 10.93 1.75
N GLN A 210 36.42 10.01 2.35
CA GLN A 210 34.96 10.07 2.47
C GLN A 210 34.48 11.08 3.53
N TYR A 211 35.38 11.56 4.41
CA TYR A 211 35.04 12.44 5.54
C TYR A 211 35.60 13.87 5.48
N ILE A 212 36.52 14.20 4.57
CA ILE A 212 37.31 15.46 4.65
C ILE A 212 36.98 16.53 3.58
N THR A 213 36.29 16.25 2.48
CA THR A 213 36.05 17.28 1.43
C THR A 213 34.57 17.59 1.15
N VAL A 214 34.01 18.46 1.98
CA VAL A 214 33.14 19.62 1.63
C VAL A 214 32.33 19.53 0.32
N PHE A 215 31.06 19.10 0.42
CA PHE A 215 29.97 19.72 -0.32
C PHE A 215 29.28 20.73 0.61
N PRO A 216 29.03 21.99 0.20
CA PRO A 216 28.11 22.87 0.92
C PRO A 216 26.70 22.33 0.70
N ASN A 217 26.25 21.45 1.58
CA ASN A 217 24.90 20.91 1.56
C ASN A 217 23.96 21.96 2.18
N LYS A 218 22.96 22.43 1.43
CA LYS A 218 21.92 23.38 1.90
C LYS A 218 21.08 22.87 3.09
N ASN A 219 21.36 21.66 3.58
CA ASN A 219 20.63 20.96 4.65
C ASN A 219 21.42 20.77 5.95
N TYR A 220 22.62 21.36 6.10
CA TYR A 220 23.39 21.29 7.34
C TYR A 220 22.90 22.32 8.36
N ILE A 221 22.34 21.83 9.47
CA ILE A 221 21.88 22.64 10.61
C ILE A 221 22.99 22.64 11.68
N PRO A 222 23.60 23.79 12.02
CA PRO A 222 24.60 23.86 13.08
C PRO A 222 23.97 23.55 14.45
N LEU A 223 24.78 23.07 15.39
CA LEU A 223 24.35 22.88 16.78
C LEU A 223 23.84 24.20 17.36
N ALA A 224 22.70 24.12 18.06
CA ALA A 224 22.15 25.25 18.79
C ALA A 224 23.08 25.66 19.94
N ASN A 225 22.99 26.93 20.36
CA ASN A 225 23.79 27.42 21.47
C ASN A 225 23.27 26.79 22.77
N GLU A 226 24.15 26.34 23.66
CA GLU A 226 23.74 25.77 24.95
C GLU A 226 22.90 26.76 25.78
N ASN A 227 23.13 28.06 25.62
CA ASN A 227 22.35 29.11 26.29
C ASN A 227 20.92 29.26 25.75
N ASP A 228 20.56 28.59 24.64
CA ASP A 228 19.19 28.55 24.15
C ASP A 228 18.29 27.63 25.00
N PHE A 229 18.85 26.89 25.96
CA PHE A 229 18.15 25.88 26.77
C PHE A 229 18.28 26.16 28.27
N GLU A 230 17.14 26.26 28.97
CA GLU A 230 17.10 26.06 30.43
C GLU A 230 17.18 24.55 30.69
N PHE A 231 18.25 24.09 31.35
CA PHE A 231 18.60 22.68 31.48
C PHE A 231 18.79 22.27 32.95
N ASP A 232 18.17 21.16 33.36
CA ASP A 232 18.32 20.58 34.69
C ASP A 232 19.47 19.56 34.69
N THR A 233 20.59 19.94 35.28
CA THR A 233 21.82 19.12 35.35
C THR A 233 21.68 17.88 36.23
N SER A 234 20.70 17.82 37.13
CA SER A 234 20.49 16.65 38.00
C SER A 234 19.76 15.51 37.28
N THR A 235 18.86 15.86 36.37
CA THR A 235 18.04 14.89 35.62
C THR A 235 18.48 14.71 34.18
N GLY A 236 19.23 15.68 33.62
CA GLY A 236 19.61 15.71 32.21
C GLY A 236 18.46 16.15 31.29
N LEU A 237 17.47 16.88 31.80
CA LEU A 237 16.29 17.29 31.04
C LEU A 237 16.39 18.74 30.55
N ILE A 238 16.00 18.98 29.30
CA ILE A 238 15.71 20.34 28.82
C ILE A 238 14.37 20.76 29.41
N VAL A 239 14.39 21.76 30.29
CA VAL A 239 13.21 22.29 30.99
C VAL A 239 12.49 23.32 30.14
N LYS A 240 13.23 24.12 29.36
CA LYS A 240 12.66 25.15 28.49
C LYS A 240 13.60 25.57 27.37
N TYR A 241 13.06 25.87 26.20
CA TYR A 241 13.77 26.48 25.09
C TYR A 241 13.49 27.99 25.04
N ILE A 242 14.55 28.79 25.01
CA ILE A 242 14.50 30.26 24.97
C ILE A 242 15.21 30.84 23.74
N GLY A 243 15.70 29.98 22.83
CA GLY A 243 16.38 30.39 21.60
C GLY A 243 15.47 31.06 20.58
N ALA A 244 16.09 31.62 19.52
CA ALA A 244 15.40 32.44 18.53
C ALA A 244 14.44 31.66 17.59
N GLY A 245 14.53 30.33 17.54
CA GLY A 245 13.80 29.46 16.62
C GLY A 245 14.56 29.18 15.31
N GLY A 246 13.84 28.80 14.26
CA GLY A 246 14.38 28.32 12.99
C GLY A 246 14.71 26.83 13.02
N ASP A 247 15.75 26.46 12.30
CA ASP A 247 16.28 25.10 12.30
C ASP A 247 17.15 24.90 13.54
N VAL A 248 16.76 23.99 14.43
CA VAL A 248 17.40 23.77 15.73
C VAL A 248 17.91 22.34 15.82
N ARG A 249 19.22 22.20 16.07
CA ARG A 249 19.84 20.92 16.42
C ARG A 249 20.28 20.95 17.88
N ILE A 250 19.59 20.17 18.72
CA ILE A 250 19.86 20.09 20.15
C ILE A 250 21.20 19.35 20.37
N PRO A 251 22.14 19.90 21.16
CA PRO A 251 23.36 19.22 21.56
C PRO A 251 23.13 17.91 22.30
N CYS A 252 23.99 16.92 22.13
CA CYS A 252 23.94 15.67 22.92
C CYS A 252 24.37 15.86 24.38
N VAL A 253 25.07 16.97 24.68
CA VAL A 253 25.51 17.37 26.03
C VAL A 253 25.26 18.88 26.21
N ILE A 254 24.86 19.30 27.40
CA ILE A 254 24.78 20.71 27.81
C ILE A 254 25.56 20.84 29.12
N GLY A 255 26.59 21.69 29.15
CA GLY A 255 27.44 21.85 30.33
C GLY A 255 28.07 20.54 30.81
N GLU A 256 28.57 19.72 29.89
CA GLU A 256 29.16 18.38 30.12
C GLU A 256 28.19 17.28 30.58
N VAL A 257 26.90 17.58 30.75
CA VAL A 257 25.88 16.61 31.15
C VAL A 257 25.11 16.12 29.92
N PRO A 258 24.96 14.80 29.70
CA PRO A 258 24.16 14.26 28.60
C PRO A 258 22.69 14.69 28.64
N VAL A 259 22.15 15.08 27.48
CA VAL A 259 20.72 15.36 27.33
C VAL A 259 19.94 14.04 27.30
N LYS A 260 19.22 13.75 28.37
CA LYS A 260 18.47 12.49 28.58
C LYS A 260 16.99 12.58 28.20
N GLY A 261 16.43 13.79 28.10
CA GLY A 261 15.01 13.97 27.82
C GLY A 261 14.60 15.43 27.65
N ILE A 262 13.35 15.61 27.25
CA ILE A 262 12.71 16.92 27.10
C ILE A 262 11.56 16.95 28.11
N ALA A 263 11.58 17.93 29.00
CA ALA A 263 10.57 18.05 30.05
C ALA A 263 9.21 18.49 29.47
N ASN A 264 8.19 18.44 30.33
CA ASN A 264 6.87 18.95 30.00
C ASN A 264 6.96 20.43 29.58
N LEU A 265 6.20 20.81 28.54
CA LEU A 265 6.11 22.18 28.03
C LEU A 265 7.43 22.80 27.51
N ALA A 266 8.53 22.06 27.43
CA ALA A 266 9.86 22.65 27.20
C ALA A 266 9.98 23.48 25.91
N PHE A 267 9.31 23.10 24.83
CA PHE A 267 9.24 23.84 23.58
C PHE A 267 7.80 24.30 23.27
N SER A 268 6.90 24.26 24.25
CA SER A 268 5.48 24.59 24.03
C SER A 268 5.33 26.03 23.53
N GLY A 269 4.61 26.21 22.43
CA GLY A 269 4.34 27.50 21.81
C GLY A 269 5.54 28.10 21.05
N CYS A 270 6.61 27.35 20.82
CA CYS A 270 7.75 27.80 20.02
C CYS A 270 7.41 27.85 18.52
N THR A 271 6.63 28.86 18.13
CA THR A 271 6.09 29.05 16.77
C THR A 271 7.15 29.42 15.72
N LYS A 272 8.39 29.71 16.11
CA LYS A 272 9.46 30.03 15.16
C LYS A 272 10.27 28.80 14.73
N LEU A 273 10.08 27.63 15.35
CA LEU A 273 10.82 26.42 14.99
C LEU A 273 10.36 25.87 13.64
N SER A 274 11.29 25.60 12.72
CA SER A 274 11.01 25.07 11.38
C SER A 274 11.42 23.61 11.21
N ARG A 275 12.59 23.23 11.74
CA ARG A 275 13.09 21.85 11.75
C ARG A 275 13.79 21.57 13.06
N LEU A 276 13.52 20.41 13.66
CA LEU A 276 14.12 20.03 14.93
C LEU A 276 14.87 18.71 14.82
N ILE A 277 16.14 18.72 15.20
CA ILE A 277 16.95 17.52 15.37
C ILE A 277 17.25 17.35 16.87
N VAL A 278 16.70 16.30 17.46
CA VAL A 278 16.97 15.87 18.84
C VAL A 278 18.15 14.88 18.87
N PRO A 279 18.97 14.85 19.94
CA PRO A 279 20.16 14.00 20.00
C PRO A 279 19.81 12.52 20.25
N GLU A 280 20.64 11.62 19.73
CA GLU A 280 20.63 10.20 20.10
C GLU A 280 20.90 10.02 21.60
N GLY A 281 20.27 9.03 22.24
CA GLY A 281 20.36 8.79 23.69
C GLY A 281 19.27 9.49 24.52
N LEU A 282 18.45 10.33 23.90
CA LEU A 282 17.26 10.91 24.51
C LEU A 282 16.22 9.81 24.78
N THR A 283 15.73 9.71 26.01
CA THR A 283 14.87 8.60 26.48
C THR A 283 13.40 8.98 26.64
N SER A 284 13.09 10.27 26.80
CA SER A 284 11.72 10.73 27.05
C SER A 284 11.42 12.10 26.45
N ILE A 285 10.20 12.26 25.94
CA ILE A 285 9.62 13.54 25.52
C ILE A 285 8.38 13.76 26.38
N GLY A 286 8.37 14.83 27.18
CA GLY A 286 7.33 15.14 28.15
C GLY A 286 5.99 15.57 27.55
N GLU A 287 4.99 15.73 28.42
CA GLU A 287 3.66 16.21 28.04
C GLU A 287 3.73 17.63 27.50
N TYR A 288 2.99 17.90 26.41
CA TYR A 288 2.99 19.19 25.71
C TYR A 288 4.38 19.68 25.25
N ALA A 289 5.40 18.82 25.20
CA ALA A 289 6.78 19.23 24.95
C ALA A 289 6.94 20.13 23.72
N PHE A 290 6.25 19.82 22.61
CA PHE A 290 6.24 20.61 21.37
C PHE A 290 4.85 21.13 21.00
N SER A 291 3.94 21.21 21.97
CA SER A 291 2.58 21.65 21.73
C SER A 291 2.55 23.09 21.17
N GLY A 292 1.87 23.32 20.05
CA GLY A 292 1.77 24.64 19.42
C GLY A 292 3.01 25.06 18.62
N CYS A 293 3.98 24.17 18.36
CA CYS A 293 5.09 24.39 17.45
C CYS A 293 4.64 24.34 15.98
N GLY A 294 3.76 25.28 15.58
CA GLY A 294 3.02 25.21 14.32
C GLY A 294 3.84 25.29 13.03
N TYR A 295 5.09 25.74 13.09
CA TYR A 295 5.97 25.85 11.91
C TYR A 295 6.93 24.67 11.73
N VAL A 296 6.96 23.72 12.68
CA VAL A 296 7.82 22.53 12.57
C VAL A 296 7.31 21.66 11.43
N THR A 297 8.19 21.39 10.47
CA THR A 297 7.89 20.60 9.26
C THR A 297 8.38 19.16 9.35
N ASP A 298 9.45 18.94 10.11
CA ASP A 298 10.16 17.68 10.23
C ASP A 298 10.76 17.57 11.64
N ILE A 299 10.58 16.40 12.25
CA ILE A 299 11.18 16.02 13.53
C ILE A 299 11.55 14.54 13.50
N VAL A 300 12.80 14.26 13.85
CA VAL A 300 13.31 12.89 13.94
C VAL A 300 13.34 12.49 15.40
N VAL A 301 12.42 11.63 15.85
CA VAL A 301 12.44 11.08 17.21
C VAL A 301 13.42 9.89 17.25
N PRO A 302 14.45 9.91 18.12
CA PRO A 302 15.50 8.91 18.13
C PRO A 302 14.97 7.60 18.72
N LYS A 303 15.60 6.49 18.31
CA LYS A 303 15.16 5.14 18.69
C LYS A 303 15.20 4.88 20.19
N SER A 304 16.02 5.64 20.92
CA SER A 304 16.16 5.57 22.37
C SER A 304 14.97 6.11 23.15
N VAL A 305 14.03 6.84 22.51
CA VAL A 305 12.84 7.38 23.20
C VAL A 305 11.85 6.25 23.45
N THR A 306 11.57 6.00 24.73
CA THR A 306 10.61 4.99 25.18
C THR A 306 9.34 5.61 25.76
N ASN A 307 9.26 6.95 25.83
CA ASN A 307 8.08 7.66 26.33
C ASN A 307 7.78 8.92 25.51
N LEU A 308 6.55 9.00 24.98
CA LEU A 308 5.96 10.18 24.35
C LEU A 308 4.79 10.67 25.21
N GLY A 309 4.92 11.86 25.80
CA GLY A 309 3.89 12.45 26.63
C GLY A 309 2.61 12.79 25.85
N ARG A 310 1.50 12.91 26.60
CA ARG A 310 0.23 13.42 26.07
C ARG A 310 0.42 14.81 25.46
N PHE A 311 -0.28 15.09 24.37
CA PHE A 311 -0.16 16.35 23.62
C PHE A 311 1.26 16.71 23.12
N ALA A 312 2.23 15.77 23.12
CA ALA A 312 3.64 16.09 22.83
C ALA A 312 3.85 16.87 21.52
N PHE A 313 3.09 16.58 20.45
CA PHE A 313 3.15 17.26 19.16
C PHE A 313 1.83 17.96 18.77
N SER A 314 0.95 18.19 19.75
CA SER A 314 -0.36 18.82 19.51
C SER A 314 -0.20 20.19 18.84
N GLY A 315 -0.87 20.44 17.73
CA GLY A 315 -0.85 21.72 17.03
C GLY A 315 0.41 21.97 16.18
N CYS A 316 1.25 20.96 15.95
CA CYS A 316 2.33 21.00 14.95
C CYS A 316 1.74 20.93 13.52
N GLY A 317 1.06 22.00 13.10
CA GLY A 317 0.21 22.00 11.90
C GLY A 317 0.93 21.81 10.56
N LEU A 318 2.22 22.13 10.46
CA LEU A 318 3.05 21.93 9.26
C LEU A 318 3.88 20.64 9.27
N LEU A 319 3.78 19.84 10.34
CA LEU A 319 4.56 18.60 10.48
C LEU A 319 4.09 17.59 9.43
N THR A 320 5.01 17.15 8.58
CA THR A 320 4.67 16.30 7.41
C THR A 320 4.81 14.81 7.69
N GLY A 321 5.74 14.43 8.57
CA GLY A 321 5.94 13.06 8.98
C GLY A 321 6.67 12.91 10.30
N VAL A 322 6.42 11.79 10.99
CA VAL A 322 7.10 11.38 12.23
C VAL A 322 7.24 9.87 12.22
N SER A 323 8.45 9.38 12.51
CA SER A 323 8.68 7.96 12.82
C SER A 323 8.53 7.76 14.32
N ILE A 324 7.56 6.94 14.74
CA ILE A 324 7.42 6.56 16.16
C ILE A 324 8.47 5.48 16.47
N PRO A 325 9.31 5.63 17.51
CA PRO A 325 10.30 4.62 17.89
C PRO A 325 9.66 3.30 18.32
N ALA A 326 10.32 2.18 18.01
CA ALA A 326 9.84 0.85 18.35
C ALA A 326 9.73 0.57 19.87
N GLY A 327 10.41 1.35 20.70
CA GLY A 327 10.34 1.26 22.16
C GLY A 327 9.14 1.97 22.81
N ILE A 328 8.18 2.47 22.02
CA ILE A 328 6.96 3.13 22.51
C ILE A 328 5.85 2.09 22.72
N ASP A 329 5.37 1.97 23.97
CA ASP A 329 4.31 1.02 24.34
C ASP A 329 2.90 1.49 23.95
N SER A 330 2.67 2.81 23.90
CA SER A 330 1.36 3.41 23.62
C SER A 330 1.50 4.80 23.03
N ILE A 331 0.61 5.17 22.10
CA ILE A 331 0.47 6.55 21.63
C ILE A 331 -0.52 7.25 22.57
N GLY A 332 -0.05 8.25 23.30
CA GLY A 332 -0.86 8.95 24.30
C GLY A 332 -2.02 9.77 23.71
N ASP A 333 -2.91 10.20 24.61
CA ASP A 333 -4.01 11.10 24.26
C ASP A 333 -3.48 12.39 23.61
N ASN A 334 -4.14 12.80 22.52
CA ASN A 334 -3.88 14.05 21.80
C ASN A 334 -2.44 14.22 21.27
N THR A 335 -1.61 13.16 21.21
CA THR A 335 -0.18 13.28 20.87
C THR A 335 0.07 14.02 19.55
N PHE A 336 -0.73 13.80 18.51
CA PHE A 336 -0.66 14.48 17.21
C PHE A 336 -1.94 15.28 16.88
N TYR A 337 -2.65 15.76 17.91
CA TYR A 337 -3.87 16.56 17.75
C TYR A 337 -3.62 17.78 16.84
N CYS A 338 -4.46 18.01 15.83
CA CYS A 338 -4.34 19.09 14.84
C CYS A 338 -3.01 19.15 14.05
N CYS A 339 -2.32 18.02 13.85
CA CYS A 339 -1.19 17.91 12.91
C CYS A 339 -1.67 17.84 11.45
N ARG A 340 -2.26 18.94 10.95
CA ARG A 340 -3.00 19.00 9.67
C ARG A 340 -2.21 18.62 8.42
N SER A 341 -0.88 18.79 8.43
CA SER A 341 -0.01 18.41 7.30
C SER A 341 0.58 17.00 7.41
N LEU A 342 0.29 16.28 8.50
CA LEU A 342 0.85 14.96 8.74
C LEU A 342 0.30 13.98 7.71
N SER A 343 1.20 13.41 6.91
CA SER A 343 0.87 12.50 5.81
C SER A 343 1.62 11.18 5.90
N ASN A 344 2.81 11.18 6.51
CA ASN A 344 3.63 9.99 6.65
C ASN A 344 3.88 9.67 8.13
N ILE A 345 3.20 8.65 8.64
CA ILE A 345 3.42 8.15 10.00
C ILE A 345 3.36 6.63 10.02
N THR A 346 4.30 6.02 10.74
CA THR A 346 4.35 4.58 10.94
C THR A 346 4.17 4.29 12.43
N ILE A 347 3.17 3.46 12.76
CA ILE A 347 2.98 2.93 14.11
C ILE A 347 3.77 1.61 14.18
N PRO A 348 4.82 1.52 15.01
CA PRO A 348 5.65 0.32 15.09
C PRO A 348 4.91 -0.83 15.77
N PHE A 349 5.31 -2.06 15.41
CA PHE A 349 4.88 -3.26 16.10
C PHE A 349 5.38 -3.20 17.57
N GLY A 350 4.47 -3.36 18.53
CA GLY A 350 4.75 -3.18 19.97
C GLY A 350 3.85 -2.13 20.63
N VAL A 351 3.32 -1.17 19.85
CA VAL A 351 2.31 -0.23 20.35
C VAL A 351 1.04 -1.01 20.67
N SER A 352 0.62 -0.95 21.93
CA SER A 352 -0.54 -1.65 22.49
C SER A 352 -1.83 -0.84 22.42
N SER A 353 -1.75 0.49 22.42
CA SER A 353 -2.93 1.37 22.39
C SER A 353 -2.68 2.70 21.68
N ILE A 354 -3.76 3.25 21.12
CA ILE A 354 -3.84 4.59 20.53
C ILE A 354 -4.83 5.40 21.37
N GLY A 355 -4.37 6.48 21.98
CA GLY A 355 -5.17 7.30 22.90
C GLY A 355 -6.26 8.13 22.23
N ASN A 356 -7.07 8.77 23.08
CA ASN A 356 -8.17 9.64 22.67
C ASN A 356 -7.63 10.84 21.88
N ASN A 357 -8.28 11.17 20.76
CA ASN A 357 -7.90 12.28 19.88
C ASN A 357 -6.44 12.24 19.38
N ALA A 358 -5.75 11.08 19.41
CA ALA A 358 -4.32 10.97 19.12
C ALA A 358 -3.94 11.57 17.75
N PHE A 359 -4.79 11.41 16.73
CA PHE A 359 -4.63 11.93 15.37
C PHE A 359 -5.81 12.83 14.94
N TYR A 360 -6.50 13.44 15.90
CA TYR A 360 -7.62 14.33 15.61
C TYR A 360 -7.20 15.47 14.65
N ASP A 361 -7.99 15.78 13.63
CA ASP A 361 -7.75 16.80 12.60
C ASP A 361 -6.38 16.68 11.89
N CYS A 362 -5.85 15.45 11.75
CA CYS A 362 -4.73 15.14 10.87
C CYS A 362 -5.18 15.06 9.40
N GLY A 363 -5.65 16.19 8.85
CA GLY A 363 -6.36 16.25 7.57
C GLY A 363 -5.57 15.83 6.32
N SER A 364 -4.24 15.72 6.40
CA SER A 364 -3.40 15.26 5.28
C SER A 364 -3.08 13.77 5.30
N LEU A 365 -3.47 13.05 6.35
CA LEU A 365 -3.20 11.63 6.50
C LEU A 365 -4.02 10.84 5.47
N ASP A 366 -3.34 10.22 4.49
CA ASP A 366 -4.00 9.50 3.39
C ASP A 366 -4.12 7.99 3.63
N SER A 367 -3.22 7.44 4.46
CA SER A 367 -3.13 6.04 4.80
C SER A 367 -2.48 5.91 6.17
N ILE A 368 -2.93 4.91 6.94
CA ILE A 368 -2.30 4.53 8.18
C ILE A 368 -2.46 3.02 8.37
N ILE A 369 -1.38 2.36 8.80
CA ILE A 369 -1.39 0.95 9.18
C ILE A 369 -1.45 0.90 10.70
N ILE A 370 -2.49 0.29 11.24
CA ILE A 370 -2.63 0.00 12.66
C ILE A 370 -2.14 -1.44 12.88
N PRO A 371 -1.05 -1.68 13.63
CA PRO A 371 -0.50 -3.02 13.81
C PRO A 371 -1.40 -3.89 14.70
N GLU A 372 -1.31 -5.21 14.53
CA GLU A 372 -2.09 -6.20 15.31
C GLU A 372 -1.79 -6.19 16.82
N SER A 373 -0.69 -5.56 17.24
CA SER A 373 -0.38 -5.33 18.65
C SER A 373 -1.34 -4.34 19.32
N VAL A 374 -2.04 -3.50 18.55
CA VAL A 374 -3.00 -2.52 19.09
C VAL A 374 -4.28 -3.23 19.52
N ILE A 375 -4.55 -3.18 20.81
CA ILE A 375 -5.76 -3.76 21.44
C ILE A 375 -6.84 -2.71 21.74
N GLU A 376 -6.48 -1.42 21.69
CA GLU A 376 -7.40 -0.32 21.97
C GLU A 376 -7.15 0.91 21.08
N ILE A 377 -8.23 1.47 20.55
CA ILE A 377 -8.26 2.75 19.83
C ILE A 377 -9.24 3.67 20.55
N GLY A 378 -8.74 4.82 21.01
CA GLY A 378 -9.49 5.80 21.77
C GLY A 378 -10.57 6.52 20.97
N ASP A 379 -11.41 7.24 21.70
CA ASP A 379 -12.47 8.08 21.16
C ASP A 379 -11.85 9.22 20.33
N ASN A 380 -12.47 9.52 19.20
CA ASN A 380 -12.06 10.57 18.25
C ASN A 380 -10.61 10.42 17.73
N ALA A 381 -9.98 9.26 17.90
CA ALA A 381 -8.56 9.08 17.59
C ALA A 381 -8.18 9.49 16.16
N PHE A 382 -9.06 9.27 15.17
CA PHE A 382 -8.86 9.64 13.76
C PHE A 382 -9.93 10.62 13.25
N SER A 383 -10.63 11.31 14.15
CA SER A 383 -11.67 12.27 13.74
C SER A 383 -11.05 13.42 12.94
N GLY A 384 -11.64 13.80 11.80
CA GLY A 384 -11.13 14.86 10.93
C GLY A 384 -9.97 14.44 10.01
N CYS A 385 -9.58 13.17 9.97
CA CYS A 385 -8.60 12.65 9.00
C CYS A 385 -9.17 12.54 7.58
N GLY A 386 -9.44 13.69 6.96
CA GLY A 386 -10.25 13.82 5.73
C GLY A 386 -9.68 13.16 4.47
N LYS A 387 -8.41 12.77 4.44
CA LYS A 387 -7.78 12.10 3.28
C LYS A 387 -7.71 10.58 3.38
N ILE A 388 -7.92 9.99 4.56
CA ILE A 388 -7.90 8.53 4.73
C ILE A 388 -8.98 7.95 3.84
N ASN A 389 -8.60 7.08 2.90
CA ASN A 389 -9.55 6.44 1.98
C ASN A 389 -9.88 4.99 2.35
N ARG A 390 -8.99 4.33 3.09
CA ARG A 390 -9.08 2.93 3.49
C ARG A 390 -8.45 2.74 4.86
N ILE A 391 -9.14 1.99 5.72
CA ILE A 391 -8.59 1.56 7.00
C ILE A 391 -8.97 0.12 7.32
N ASP A 392 -7.99 -0.66 7.80
CA ASP A 392 -8.21 -2.01 8.31
C ASP A 392 -8.06 -1.98 9.84
N ILE A 393 -9.11 -2.41 10.57
CA ILE A 393 -9.10 -2.48 12.04
C ILE A 393 -8.48 -3.83 12.47
N PRO A 394 -7.49 -3.84 13.39
CA PRO A 394 -6.85 -5.06 13.89
C PRO A 394 -7.81 -6.06 14.53
N GLN A 395 -7.53 -7.37 14.42
CA GLN A 395 -8.43 -8.44 14.89
C GLN A 395 -8.69 -8.40 16.40
N ASN A 396 -7.74 -7.88 17.18
CA ASN A 396 -7.80 -7.82 18.64
C ASN A 396 -8.69 -6.68 19.18
N ILE A 397 -9.17 -5.78 18.32
CA ILE A 397 -10.05 -4.69 18.72
C ILE A 397 -11.45 -5.21 19.01
N THR A 398 -11.96 -4.95 20.22
CA THR A 398 -13.31 -5.32 20.65
C THR A 398 -14.32 -4.17 20.57
N ARG A 399 -13.86 -2.92 20.43
CA ARG A 399 -14.69 -1.71 20.39
C ARG A 399 -14.12 -0.67 19.43
N ILE A 400 -15.00 -0.05 18.63
CA ILE A 400 -14.72 1.22 17.95
C ILE A 400 -15.32 2.33 18.82
N GLY A 401 -14.50 3.26 19.28
CA GLY A 401 -14.87 4.33 20.19
C GLY A 401 -15.83 5.38 19.60
N GLU A 402 -16.26 6.32 20.44
CA GLU A 402 -17.06 7.46 20.03
C GLU A 402 -16.26 8.34 19.06
N GLY A 403 -16.86 8.68 17.91
CA GLY A 403 -16.30 9.61 16.95
C GLY A 403 -14.98 9.18 16.30
N THR A 404 -14.51 7.92 16.49
CA THR A 404 -13.18 7.48 16.09
C THR A 404 -12.82 7.86 14.65
N PHE A 405 -13.76 7.75 13.70
CA PHE A 405 -13.59 8.12 12.29
C PHE A 405 -14.52 9.26 11.83
N ALA A 406 -15.04 10.07 12.75
CA ALA A 406 -15.89 11.19 12.38
C ALA A 406 -15.16 12.14 11.40
N ASN A 407 -15.86 12.68 10.42
CA ASN A 407 -15.34 13.57 9.37
C ASN A 407 -14.16 13.03 8.56
N CYS A 408 -13.94 11.70 8.53
CA CYS A 408 -13.06 11.05 7.56
C CYS A 408 -13.72 11.06 6.16
N SER A 409 -13.81 12.23 5.54
CA SER A 409 -14.70 12.48 4.40
C SER A 409 -14.36 11.68 3.13
N ASN A 410 -13.10 11.26 2.95
CA ASN A 410 -12.68 10.39 1.85
C ASN A 410 -12.72 8.89 2.19
N LEU A 411 -13.09 8.49 3.41
CA LEU A 411 -13.11 7.08 3.81
C LEU A 411 -14.15 6.33 2.97
N ASN A 412 -13.65 5.53 2.04
CA ASN A 412 -14.45 4.71 1.12
C ASN A 412 -14.65 3.31 1.68
N TYR A 413 -13.60 2.74 2.26
CA TYR A 413 -13.58 1.35 2.72
C TYR A 413 -13.06 1.24 4.16
N ILE A 414 -13.76 0.49 4.99
CA ILE A 414 -13.29 0.09 6.31
C ILE A 414 -13.54 -1.42 6.52
N ARG A 415 -12.51 -2.13 7.00
CA ARG A 415 -12.65 -3.52 7.47
C ARG A 415 -12.79 -3.53 8.99
N ILE A 416 -13.94 -3.97 9.47
CA ILE A 416 -14.23 -4.16 10.90
C ILE A 416 -14.20 -5.67 11.20
N PRO A 417 -13.42 -6.15 12.19
CA PRO A 417 -13.39 -7.56 12.55
C PRO A 417 -14.66 -7.97 13.32
N ASN A 418 -15.03 -9.25 13.21
CA ASN A 418 -16.22 -9.79 13.87
C ASN A 418 -16.14 -9.78 15.41
N GLY A 419 -14.94 -9.64 15.97
CA GLY A 419 -14.71 -9.48 17.42
C GLY A 419 -15.20 -8.16 17.99
N VAL A 420 -15.51 -7.15 17.15
CA VAL A 420 -16.06 -5.87 17.61
C VAL A 420 -17.49 -6.04 18.09
N THR A 421 -17.72 -5.79 19.38
CA THR A 421 -19.02 -5.92 20.03
C THR A 421 -19.80 -4.60 20.12
N SER A 422 -19.13 -3.47 19.90
CA SER A 422 -19.75 -2.14 19.97
C SER A 422 -19.06 -1.12 19.06
N ILE A 423 -19.87 -0.28 18.41
CA ILE A 423 -19.46 0.90 17.65
C ILE A 423 -20.08 2.12 18.34
N GLY A 424 -19.25 3.07 18.76
CA GLY A 424 -19.66 4.24 19.53
C GLY A 424 -20.47 5.26 18.73
N LYS A 425 -21.01 6.24 19.46
CA LYS A 425 -21.73 7.38 18.88
C LYS A 425 -20.83 8.12 17.90
N ASN A 426 -21.41 8.72 16.86
CA ASN A 426 -20.66 9.50 15.85
C ASN A 426 -19.50 8.77 15.14
N ALA A 427 -19.30 7.46 15.32
CA ALA A 427 -18.06 6.78 14.90
C ALA A 427 -17.72 6.99 13.41
N PHE A 428 -18.72 7.10 12.53
CA PHE A 428 -18.58 7.38 11.10
C PHE A 428 -19.34 8.63 10.66
N ASN A 429 -19.66 9.55 11.58
CA ASN A 429 -20.34 10.79 11.27
C ASN A 429 -19.56 11.56 10.18
N GLY A 430 -20.20 12.04 9.12
CA GLY A 430 -19.54 12.81 8.06
C GLY A 430 -18.56 12.03 7.19
N CYS A 431 -18.57 10.69 7.20
CA CYS A 431 -17.82 9.85 6.26
C CYS A 431 -18.46 9.88 4.86
N ARG A 432 -18.34 11.01 4.17
CA ARG A 432 -19.11 11.32 2.95
C ARG A 432 -18.86 10.36 1.79
N ALA A 433 -17.67 9.77 1.66
CA ALA A 433 -17.30 8.83 0.61
C ALA A 433 -17.63 7.36 0.93
N LEU A 434 -18.06 7.04 2.16
CA LEU A 434 -18.32 5.67 2.59
C LEU A 434 -19.55 5.15 1.84
N ASN A 435 -19.34 4.20 0.92
CA ASN A 435 -20.41 3.67 0.05
C ASN A 435 -21.04 2.38 0.58
N THR A 436 -20.26 1.57 1.27
CA THR A 436 -20.63 0.27 1.84
C THR A 436 -19.87 0.06 3.14
N ILE A 437 -20.48 -0.65 4.07
CA ILE A 437 -19.83 -1.06 5.31
C ILE A 437 -20.38 -2.42 5.74
N VAL A 438 -19.48 -3.32 6.14
CA VAL A 438 -19.85 -4.61 6.74
C VAL A 438 -19.81 -4.44 8.25
N LEU A 439 -20.95 -4.61 8.90
CA LEU A 439 -21.09 -4.50 10.35
C LEU A 439 -20.85 -5.85 11.03
N PRO A 440 -20.19 -5.88 12.20
CA PRO A 440 -19.96 -7.11 12.94
C PRO A 440 -21.26 -7.70 13.50
N ASN A 441 -21.38 -9.03 13.46
CA ASN A 441 -22.61 -9.75 13.84
C ASN A 441 -23.01 -9.63 15.31
N ALA A 442 -22.10 -9.18 16.19
CA ALA A 442 -22.33 -9.05 17.62
C ALA A 442 -23.02 -7.73 18.03
N LEU A 443 -23.18 -6.75 17.11
CA LEU A 443 -23.76 -5.45 17.46
C LEU A 443 -25.21 -5.56 17.93
N THR A 444 -25.51 -4.94 19.07
CA THR A 444 -26.86 -4.91 19.64
C THR A 444 -27.62 -3.61 19.33
N ALA A 445 -26.92 -2.57 18.89
CA ALA A 445 -27.46 -1.28 18.53
C ALA A 445 -26.62 -0.58 17.45
N ILE A 446 -27.27 0.31 16.70
CA ILE A 446 -26.59 1.37 15.94
C ILE A 446 -26.75 2.64 16.77
N GLU A 447 -25.66 3.18 17.28
CA GLU A 447 -25.67 4.30 18.22
C GLU A 447 -26.00 5.64 17.54
N GLU A 448 -26.20 6.67 18.37
CA GLU A 448 -26.56 8.03 17.94
C GLU A 448 -25.54 8.58 16.93
N TYR A 449 -26.03 9.18 15.85
CA TYR A 449 -25.25 9.81 14.78
C TYR A 449 -24.20 8.92 14.09
N THR A 450 -24.20 7.60 14.31
CA THR A 450 -23.13 6.68 13.85
C THR A 450 -22.76 6.86 12.37
N PHE A 451 -23.76 6.93 11.48
CA PHE A 451 -23.59 7.10 10.03
C PHE A 451 -24.17 8.43 9.52
N SER A 452 -24.48 9.38 10.42
CA SER A 452 -25.03 10.67 10.01
C SER A 452 -24.08 11.38 9.04
N GLY A 453 -24.57 11.88 7.90
CA GLY A 453 -23.75 12.56 6.89
C GLY A 453 -22.97 11.62 5.95
N CYS A 454 -23.18 10.29 6.02
CA CYS A 454 -22.63 9.34 5.05
C CYS A 454 -23.40 9.40 3.72
N ILE A 455 -23.26 10.51 3.00
CA ILE A 455 -24.08 10.82 1.81
C ILE A 455 -23.98 9.78 0.68
N SER A 456 -22.87 9.05 0.58
CA SER A 456 -22.63 8.01 -0.44
C SER A 456 -23.05 6.61 -0.01
N LEU A 457 -23.45 6.41 1.25
CA LEU A 457 -23.80 5.12 1.80
C LEU A 457 -25.09 4.62 1.14
N GLY A 458 -24.94 3.73 0.17
CA GLY A 458 -26.06 3.21 -0.63
C GLY A 458 -26.56 1.86 -0.18
N ASN A 459 -25.65 1.03 0.37
CA ASN A 459 -25.95 -0.32 0.81
C ASN A 459 -25.39 -0.53 2.24
N ILE A 460 -26.27 -0.91 3.16
CA ILE A 460 -25.88 -1.35 4.49
C ILE A 460 -26.78 -2.51 4.94
N VAL A 461 -26.15 -3.55 5.48
CA VAL A 461 -26.85 -4.69 6.08
C VAL A 461 -26.73 -4.59 7.59
N LEU A 462 -27.86 -4.43 8.28
CA LEU A 462 -27.90 -4.39 9.73
C LEU A 462 -27.85 -5.81 10.32
N PRO A 463 -26.98 -6.08 11.31
CA PRO A 463 -26.92 -7.38 11.98
C PRO A 463 -28.26 -7.79 12.62
N ALA A 464 -28.58 -9.08 12.57
CA ALA A 464 -29.85 -9.61 13.10
C ALA A 464 -30.02 -9.43 14.62
N SER A 465 -28.90 -9.22 15.33
CA SER A 465 -28.81 -8.93 16.77
C SER A 465 -29.17 -7.49 17.14
N VAL A 466 -29.22 -6.56 16.17
CA VAL A 466 -29.53 -5.15 16.44
C VAL A 466 -30.99 -5.01 16.89
N THR A 467 -31.17 -4.37 18.05
CA THR A 467 -32.48 -4.12 18.68
C THR A 467 -32.83 -2.63 18.76
N ARG A 468 -31.88 -1.74 18.48
CA ARG A 468 -32.04 -0.28 18.59
C ARG A 468 -31.29 0.44 17.46
N ILE A 469 -31.95 1.40 16.83
CA ILE A 469 -31.33 2.41 15.97
C ILE A 469 -31.46 3.75 16.68
N GLY A 470 -30.33 4.39 16.97
CA GLY A 470 -30.23 5.61 17.78
C GLY A 470 -30.64 6.89 17.06
N GLU A 471 -30.59 7.99 17.80
CA GLU A 471 -30.91 9.34 17.31
C GLU A 471 -30.04 9.70 16.10
N TYR A 472 -30.65 10.16 15.01
CA TYR A 472 -29.96 10.57 13.78
C TYR A 472 -28.95 9.55 13.21
N ALA A 473 -29.06 8.26 13.55
CA ALA A 473 -28.07 7.24 13.21
C ALA A 473 -27.71 7.20 11.71
N PHE A 474 -28.67 7.43 10.81
CA PHE A 474 -28.52 7.46 9.36
C PHE A 474 -28.91 8.82 8.75
N SER A 475 -28.98 9.89 9.55
CA SER A 475 -29.40 11.20 9.06
C SER A 475 -28.58 11.64 7.84
N THR A 476 -29.23 12.14 6.79
CA THR A 476 -28.62 12.59 5.52
C THR A 476 -27.83 11.53 4.75
N CYS A 477 -28.12 10.24 4.92
CA CYS A 477 -27.62 9.17 4.04
C CYS A 477 -28.36 9.19 2.70
N ASN A 478 -28.08 10.18 1.86
CA ASN A 478 -28.85 10.49 0.65
C ASN A 478 -28.83 9.39 -0.42
N SER A 479 -27.78 8.56 -0.47
CA SER A 479 -27.69 7.44 -1.43
C SER A 479 -28.38 6.16 -0.95
N LEU A 480 -28.82 6.11 0.31
CA LEU A 480 -29.46 4.94 0.91
C LEU A 480 -30.84 4.72 0.29
N SER A 481 -30.92 3.83 -0.70
CA SER A 481 -32.16 3.61 -1.47
C SER A 481 -33.14 2.64 -0.82
N ASN A 482 -32.59 1.68 -0.09
CA ASN A 482 -33.31 0.64 0.62
C ASN A 482 -32.54 0.28 1.90
N ILE A 483 -33.26 -0.14 2.92
CA ILE A 483 -32.66 -0.70 4.13
C ILE A 483 -33.51 -1.85 4.64
N THR A 484 -32.85 -2.97 4.97
CA THR A 484 -33.50 -4.10 5.63
C THR A 484 -33.35 -3.95 7.15
N LEU A 485 -34.48 -3.75 7.83
CA LEU A 485 -34.51 -3.62 9.28
C LEU A 485 -34.53 -5.02 9.95
N PRO A 486 -33.74 -5.26 11.01
CA PRO A 486 -33.67 -6.56 11.69
C PRO A 486 -35.00 -6.98 12.32
N LYS A 487 -35.33 -8.27 12.25
CA LYS A 487 -36.59 -8.84 12.81
C LYS A 487 -36.82 -8.55 14.30
N ASN A 488 -35.75 -8.35 15.06
CA ASN A 488 -35.78 -8.11 16.51
C ASN A 488 -35.64 -6.64 16.89
N LEU A 489 -35.68 -5.72 15.92
CA LEU A 489 -35.63 -4.28 16.16
C LEU A 489 -36.82 -3.84 17.03
N LYS A 490 -36.54 -3.07 18.08
CA LYS A 490 -37.53 -2.57 19.05
C LYS A 490 -37.71 -1.05 19.00
N TYR A 491 -36.66 -0.32 18.64
CA TYR A 491 -36.60 1.14 18.79
C TYR A 491 -35.95 1.80 17.57
N ILE A 492 -36.64 2.79 17.00
CA ILE A 492 -36.14 3.70 15.97
C ILE A 492 -36.12 5.12 16.57
N GLY A 493 -34.93 5.68 16.72
CA GLY A 493 -34.68 6.94 17.41
C GLY A 493 -35.10 8.20 16.66
N TYR A 494 -35.06 9.32 17.38
CA TYR A 494 -35.48 10.62 16.85
C TYR A 494 -34.60 11.00 15.66
N GLY A 495 -35.23 11.36 14.53
CA GLY A 495 -34.50 11.69 13.30
C GLY A 495 -33.63 10.57 12.73
N ALA A 496 -33.81 9.29 13.10
CA ALA A 496 -32.92 8.18 12.74
C ALA A 496 -32.55 8.13 11.24
N PHE A 497 -33.51 8.40 10.35
CA PHE A 497 -33.36 8.48 8.89
C PHE A 497 -33.67 9.88 8.34
N PHE A 498 -33.56 10.93 9.16
CA PHE A 498 -33.85 12.31 8.77
C PHE A 498 -33.14 12.68 7.46
N ARG A 499 -33.88 13.17 6.47
CA ARG A 499 -33.38 13.55 5.14
C ARG A 499 -32.59 12.46 4.41
N CYS A 500 -32.93 11.18 4.58
CA CYS A 500 -32.45 10.12 3.67
C CYS A 500 -33.21 10.23 2.34
N THR A 501 -32.80 11.17 1.48
CA THR A 501 -33.58 11.54 0.29
C THR A 501 -33.67 10.46 -0.79
N GLY A 502 -32.79 9.46 -0.78
CA GLY A 502 -32.84 8.32 -1.70
C GLY A 502 -33.74 7.17 -1.23
N LEU A 503 -34.20 7.17 0.03
CA LEU A 503 -34.92 6.03 0.59
C LEU A 503 -36.33 5.93 -0.02
N ASN A 504 -36.61 4.85 -0.74
CA ASN A 504 -37.83 4.71 -1.54
C ASN A 504 -38.98 4.00 -0.81
N SER A 505 -38.64 2.98 -0.04
CA SER A 505 -39.59 2.20 0.77
C SER A 505 -38.90 1.65 2.01
N VAL A 506 -39.68 1.41 3.07
CA VAL A 506 -39.17 0.79 4.30
C VAL A 506 -40.16 -0.24 4.84
N LYS A 507 -39.64 -1.38 5.30
CA LYS A 507 -40.41 -2.42 6.01
C LYS A 507 -40.12 -2.34 7.49
N ILE A 508 -41.13 -2.03 8.30
CA ILE A 508 -41.07 -1.92 9.75
C ILE A 508 -41.37 -3.30 10.38
N PRO A 509 -40.40 -3.93 11.06
CA PRO A 509 -40.59 -5.24 11.69
C PRO A 509 -41.59 -5.21 12.83
N GLY A 510 -42.29 -6.33 13.05
CA GLY A 510 -43.41 -6.39 14.00
C GLY A 510 -43.06 -6.22 15.49
N LYS A 511 -41.77 -6.20 15.86
CA LYS A 511 -41.30 -5.98 17.24
C LYS A 511 -40.97 -4.52 17.55
N VAL A 512 -41.08 -3.62 16.57
CA VAL A 512 -40.82 -2.19 16.77
C VAL A 512 -41.90 -1.60 17.66
N ALA A 513 -41.53 -1.28 18.90
CA ALA A 513 -42.44 -0.70 19.89
C ALA A 513 -42.41 0.83 19.87
N THR A 514 -41.30 1.43 19.40
CA THR A 514 -41.09 2.88 19.40
C THR A 514 -40.55 3.33 18.06
N ILE A 515 -41.25 4.30 17.44
CA ILE A 515 -40.73 5.16 16.38
C ILE A 515 -40.81 6.59 16.92
N GLU A 516 -39.66 7.21 17.16
CA GLU A 516 -39.57 8.56 17.69
C GLU A 516 -40.01 9.64 16.67
N ALA A 517 -40.16 10.87 17.15
CA ALA A 517 -40.50 12.00 16.29
C ALA A 517 -39.45 12.18 15.17
N ARG A 518 -39.92 12.62 14.00
CA ARG A 518 -39.07 12.93 12.82
C ARG A 518 -38.22 11.78 12.28
N ALA A 519 -38.47 10.53 12.68
CA ALA A 519 -37.64 9.37 12.33
C ALA A 519 -37.33 9.25 10.82
N PHE A 520 -38.26 9.61 9.93
CA PHE A 520 -38.11 9.63 8.48
C PHE A 520 -38.45 11.00 7.87
N GLU A 521 -38.39 12.08 8.64
CA GLU A 521 -38.70 13.42 8.13
C GLU A 521 -37.76 13.80 6.97
N GLY A 522 -38.30 14.32 5.88
CA GLY A 522 -37.55 14.77 4.71
C GLY A 522 -37.01 13.64 3.82
N CYS A 523 -37.45 12.40 4.00
CA CYS A 523 -37.17 11.30 3.07
C CYS A 523 -38.00 11.49 1.78
N SER A 524 -37.59 12.44 0.93
CA SER A 524 -38.41 12.96 -0.16
C SER A 524 -38.73 11.97 -1.29
N GLN A 525 -38.06 10.83 -1.39
CA GLN A 525 -38.41 9.73 -2.33
C GLN A 525 -39.18 8.59 -1.67
N LEU A 526 -39.40 8.65 -0.34
CA LEU A 526 -40.10 7.61 0.39
C LEU A 526 -41.57 7.66 0.03
N PHE A 527 -42.04 6.66 -0.72
CA PHE A 527 -43.44 6.57 -1.16
C PHE A 527 -44.24 5.53 -0.36
N SER A 528 -43.59 4.64 0.38
CA SER A 528 -44.30 3.68 1.23
C SER A 528 -43.54 3.23 2.48
N ALA A 529 -44.29 3.00 3.55
CA ALA A 529 -43.82 2.31 4.75
C ALA A 529 -44.75 1.12 5.07
N GLU A 530 -44.22 -0.10 5.01
CA GLU A 530 -44.96 -1.35 5.28
C GLU A 530 -44.77 -1.78 6.73
N PHE A 531 -45.85 -1.98 7.49
CA PHE A 531 -45.81 -2.46 8.88
C PHE A 531 -46.16 -3.94 8.95
N ALA A 532 -45.29 -4.73 9.57
CA ALA A 532 -45.48 -6.17 9.75
C ALA A 532 -46.31 -6.56 10.97
N ALA A 533 -46.83 -5.60 11.74
CA ALA A 533 -47.68 -5.82 12.91
C ALA A 533 -48.56 -4.59 13.21
N ASN A 534 -49.18 -4.58 14.40
CA ASN A 534 -49.92 -3.44 14.93
C ASN A 534 -49.05 -2.17 14.99
N GLN A 535 -49.71 -1.02 15.14
CA GLN A 535 -49.05 0.26 15.38
C GLN A 535 -48.07 0.15 16.56
N PRO A 536 -46.84 0.69 16.43
CA PRO A 536 -45.93 0.88 17.55
C PRO A 536 -46.60 1.56 18.74
N ALA A 537 -46.28 1.13 19.97
CA ALA A 537 -46.82 1.69 21.21
C ALA A 537 -46.52 3.19 21.35
N TYR A 538 -45.37 3.63 20.83
CA TYR A 538 -45.05 5.04 20.65
C TYR A 538 -44.77 5.34 19.18
N PHE A 539 -45.45 6.34 18.66
CA PHE A 539 -45.30 6.84 17.30
C PHE A 539 -45.23 8.38 17.37
N GLY A 540 -44.03 8.92 17.18
CA GLY A 540 -43.76 10.34 17.39
C GLY A 540 -44.31 11.25 16.29
N ASP A 541 -44.47 12.53 16.65
CA ASP A 541 -44.91 13.58 15.73
C ASP A 541 -43.96 13.70 14.52
N TYR A 542 -44.51 14.02 13.35
CA TYR A 542 -43.74 14.27 12.11
C TYR A 542 -42.85 13.12 11.64
N ALA A 543 -43.08 11.89 12.13
CA ALA A 543 -42.23 10.73 11.82
C ALA A 543 -42.04 10.49 10.30
N PHE A 544 -43.00 10.89 9.45
CA PHE A 544 -42.93 10.79 8.00
C PHE A 544 -43.26 12.12 7.29
N GLU A 545 -42.98 13.26 7.92
CA GLU A 545 -43.19 14.59 7.30
C GLU A 545 -42.21 14.81 6.13
N GLY A 546 -42.65 15.48 5.05
CA GLY A 546 -41.77 15.75 3.90
C GLY A 546 -41.34 14.51 3.10
N THR A 547 -42.14 13.44 3.15
CA THR A 547 -41.98 12.23 2.34
C THR A 547 -42.49 12.43 0.90
N GLY A 548 -42.27 11.44 0.03
CA GLY A 548 -42.60 11.52 -1.39
C GLY A 548 -44.09 11.74 -1.67
N THR A 549 -44.39 12.29 -2.84
CA THR A 549 -45.78 12.52 -3.28
C THR A 549 -46.55 11.19 -3.32
N GLY A 550 -47.71 11.15 -2.67
CA GLY A 550 -48.50 9.93 -2.56
C GLY A 550 -47.95 8.91 -1.55
N PHE A 551 -47.14 9.35 -0.58
CA PHE A 551 -46.69 8.50 0.53
C PHE A 551 -47.86 7.79 1.22
N ARG A 552 -47.69 6.49 1.43
CA ARG A 552 -48.70 5.61 2.03
C ARG A 552 -48.12 4.67 3.08
N ILE A 553 -48.91 4.39 4.10
CA ILE A 553 -48.60 3.35 5.08
C ILE A 553 -49.36 2.09 4.67
N VAL A 554 -48.62 1.00 4.48
CA VAL A 554 -49.18 -0.30 4.10
C VAL A 554 -49.24 -1.18 5.35
N ILE A 555 -50.42 -1.73 5.66
CA ILE A 555 -50.61 -2.57 6.86
C ILE A 555 -51.27 -3.90 6.52
N LEU A 556 -51.08 -4.89 7.39
CA LEU A 556 -51.80 -6.17 7.30
C LEU A 556 -53.29 -5.98 7.65
N PRO A 557 -54.23 -6.76 7.06
CA PRO A 557 -55.67 -6.65 7.34
C PRO A 557 -56.04 -6.70 8.83
N GLU A 558 -55.29 -7.46 9.62
CA GLU A 558 -55.48 -7.66 11.05
C GLU A 558 -54.79 -6.61 11.94
N ALA A 559 -54.00 -5.69 11.37
CA ALA A 559 -53.22 -4.73 12.12
C ALA A 559 -54.11 -3.66 12.79
N LYS A 560 -53.88 -3.41 14.09
CA LYS A 560 -54.63 -2.45 14.92
C LYS A 560 -53.82 -1.17 15.20
N GLY A 561 -54.53 -0.08 15.53
CA GLY A 561 -53.95 1.19 15.99
C GLY A 561 -53.91 2.30 14.94
N PHE A 562 -53.98 1.97 13.65
CA PHE A 562 -53.91 2.94 12.54
C PHE A 562 -55.23 3.69 12.27
N GLY A 563 -56.06 3.91 13.28
CA GLY A 563 -57.29 4.72 13.20
C GLY A 563 -58.36 4.24 12.20
N ARG A 564 -58.56 2.92 12.09
CA ARG A 564 -59.61 2.34 11.22
C ARG A 564 -60.99 2.88 11.63
N PRO A 565 -61.79 3.46 10.70
CA PRO A 565 -63.13 3.97 11.01
C PRO A 565 -64.11 2.83 11.34
N ASP A 566 -64.84 2.97 12.45
CA ASP A 566 -65.99 2.12 12.79
C ASP A 566 -67.28 2.88 12.40
N PRO A 567 -68.22 2.35 11.58
CA PRO A 567 -68.37 0.98 11.09
C PRO A 567 -68.33 0.89 9.54
N TYR A 568 -67.16 0.67 8.93
CA TYR A 568 -67.06 0.30 7.51
C TYR A 568 -66.04 -0.83 7.33
N ASP A 569 -66.51 -2.08 7.42
CA ASP A 569 -65.65 -3.28 7.41
C ASP A 569 -65.04 -3.57 6.02
N ASP A 570 -65.49 -2.86 4.97
CA ASP A 570 -65.06 -3.10 3.57
C ASP A 570 -64.12 -2.02 2.99
N GLU A 571 -63.76 -0.98 3.75
CA GLU A 571 -62.87 0.09 3.27
C GLU A 571 -61.41 -0.38 3.18
N LYS A 572 -60.85 -0.36 1.96
CA LYS A 572 -59.48 -0.80 1.64
C LYS A 572 -58.41 0.28 1.88
N PHE A 573 -58.83 1.53 2.09
CA PHE A 573 -57.97 2.69 2.33
C PHE A 573 -58.69 3.77 3.15
N TRP A 574 -57.96 4.49 4.02
CA TRP A 574 -58.49 5.62 4.81
C TRP A 574 -57.36 6.58 5.19
N THR A 575 -57.70 7.76 5.72
CA THR A 575 -56.72 8.70 6.26
C THR A 575 -56.61 8.57 7.78
N TRP A 576 -55.39 8.50 8.30
CA TRP A 576 -55.11 8.44 9.72
C TRP A 576 -54.26 9.62 10.15
N SER A 577 -54.72 10.37 11.16
CA SER A 577 -53.99 11.49 11.73
C SER A 577 -53.43 11.17 13.11
N ILE A 578 -52.16 11.52 13.33
CA ILE A 578 -51.49 11.37 14.62
C ILE A 578 -51.52 12.72 15.33
N ASN A 579 -52.10 12.76 16.53
CA ASN A 579 -52.20 13.94 17.39
C ASN A 579 -52.75 15.20 16.70
N GLY A 580 -53.51 15.05 15.60
CA GLY A 580 -54.08 16.16 14.82
C GLY A 580 -53.07 16.94 13.97
N ARG A 581 -51.83 16.46 13.78
CA ARG A 581 -50.74 17.22 13.14
C ARG A 581 -50.28 16.69 11.78
N SER A 582 -50.31 15.37 11.57
CA SER A 582 -49.89 14.73 10.31
C SER A 582 -50.93 13.69 9.89
N SER A 583 -51.44 13.79 8.66
CA SER A 583 -52.41 12.87 8.07
C SER A 583 -51.73 11.96 7.06
N TYR A 584 -51.89 10.65 7.20
CA TYR A 584 -51.30 9.62 6.35
C TYR A 584 -52.38 8.79 5.66
N LEU A 585 -52.17 8.43 4.40
CA LEU A 585 -53.00 7.46 3.69
C LEU A 585 -52.61 6.05 4.13
N ILE A 586 -53.58 5.28 4.65
CA ILE A 586 -53.42 3.88 5.02
C ILE A 586 -53.99 2.99 3.91
N ILE A 587 -53.30 1.90 3.57
CA ILE A 587 -53.72 0.92 2.55
C ILE A 587 -53.52 -0.51 3.09
N LEU A 588 -54.49 -1.39 2.86
CA LEU A 588 -54.35 -2.81 3.17
C LEU A 588 -53.39 -3.51 2.20
N LYS A 589 -52.50 -4.35 2.73
CA LYS A 589 -51.53 -5.10 1.92
C LYS A 589 -52.24 -6.00 0.90
N GLY A 590 -51.90 -5.83 -0.38
CA GLY A 590 -52.51 -6.56 -1.50
C GLY A 590 -53.51 -5.75 -2.31
N GLU A 591 -53.82 -4.51 -1.91
CA GLU A 591 -54.77 -3.63 -2.60
C GLU A 591 -54.04 -2.52 -3.41
N GLU A 592 -54.55 -2.18 -4.60
CA GLU A 592 -54.05 -1.08 -5.43
C GLU A 592 -54.81 0.23 -5.14
N TYR A 593 -54.07 1.33 -4.90
CA TYR A 593 -54.64 2.68 -4.77
C TYR A 593 -54.23 3.51 -5.98
N VAL A 594 -55.22 3.89 -6.81
CA VAL A 594 -55.03 4.75 -7.99
C VAL A 594 -55.38 6.19 -7.59
N THR A 595 -54.41 7.11 -7.62
CA THR A 595 -54.63 8.54 -7.38
C THR A 595 -55.27 9.22 -8.60
N PRO A 596 -56.10 10.29 -8.43
CA PRO A 596 -56.49 11.14 -9.56
C PRO A 596 -55.28 11.91 -10.08
N THR A 597 -55.05 11.84 -11.39
CA THR A 597 -53.89 12.37 -12.12
C THR A 597 -53.81 13.92 -12.09
N PRO A 598 -52.64 14.53 -11.84
CA PRO A 598 -52.36 15.89 -12.28
C PRO A 598 -51.97 15.87 -13.76
N THR A 599 -52.60 16.74 -14.55
CA THR A 599 -52.35 16.97 -15.98
C THR A 599 -50.88 17.27 -16.28
N ALA A 600 -50.22 16.36 -17.00
CA ALA A 600 -48.88 16.56 -17.54
C ALA A 600 -48.95 16.96 -19.02
N THR A 601 -48.57 18.20 -19.32
CA THR A 601 -48.04 18.57 -20.64
C THR A 601 -46.55 18.26 -20.66
N ALA A 602 -46.14 17.21 -21.38
CA ALA A 602 -44.77 17.04 -21.83
C ALA A 602 -44.75 16.25 -23.14
N THR A 603 -44.16 16.87 -24.16
CA THR A 603 -43.79 16.28 -25.45
C THR A 603 -42.70 15.21 -25.30
N PRO A 604 -42.65 14.20 -26.18
CA PRO A 604 -41.73 13.08 -26.04
C PRO A 604 -40.34 13.46 -26.59
N THR A 605 -39.32 13.33 -25.75
CA THR A 605 -37.94 13.14 -26.22
C THR A 605 -37.39 11.90 -25.55
N ASN A 606 -37.24 10.84 -26.36
CA ASN A 606 -36.65 9.58 -25.96
C ASN A 606 -35.18 9.76 -25.60
N THR A 607 -34.88 9.58 -24.31
CA THR A 607 -33.62 9.05 -23.81
C THR A 607 -33.95 8.20 -22.58
N PRO A 608 -33.64 6.90 -22.55
CA PRO A 608 -33.92 6.07 -21.38
C PRO A 608 -32.93 6.42 -20.25
N THR A 609 -33.49 6.88 -19.13
CA THR A 609 -32.82 7.07 -17.84
C THR A 609 -32.65 5.73 -17.11
N PRO A 610 -31.55 5.52 -16.36
CA PRO A 610 -31.24 4.26 -15.67
C PRO A 610 -31.99 4.14 -14.34
N THR A 611 -33.33 4.08 -14.36
CA THR A 611 -34.19 4.03 -13.16
C THR A 611 -35.00 2.74 -12.98
N GLN A 612 -34.88 1.75 -13.88
CA GLN A 612 -35.49 0.44 -13.65
C GLN A 612 -34.60 -0.44 -12.75
N GLY A 613 -35.18 -1.04 -11.71
CA GLY A 613 -34.53 -2.15 -10.99
C GLY A 613 -34.23 -3.33 -11.93
N THR A 614 -33.33 -4.23 -11.51
CA THR A 614 -33.03 -5.43 -12.31
C THR A 614 -34.30 -6.25 -12.54
N HIS A 615 -34.61 -6.59 -13.78
CA HIS A 615 -35.77 -7.39 -14.16
C HIS A 615 -35.33 -8.70 -14.83
N LEU A 616 -36.18 -9.72 -14.78
CA LEU A 616 -35.99 -10.94 -15.56
C LEU A 616 -36.24 -10.63 -17.04
N ALA A 617 -35.27 -10.93 -17.91
CA ALA A 617 -35.43 -10.70 -19.34
C ALA A 617 -36.46 -11.68 -19.94
N ASP A 618 -37.18 -11.23 -20.96
CA ASP A 618 -38.18 -12.06 -21.62
C ASP A 618 -37.50 -13.17 -22.45
N GLU A 619 -38.06 -14.38 -22.49
CA GLU A 619 -37.47 -15.49 -23.26
C GLU A 619 -37.30 -15.15 -24.76
N GLN A 620 -38.13 -14.24 -25.29
CA GLN A 620 -38.08 -13.78 -26.68
C GLN A 620 -36.89 -12.85 -26.97
N ASP A 621 -36.21 -12.35 -25.94
CA ASP A 621 -35.02 -11.52 -26.10
C ASP A 621 -33.79 -12.35 -26.51
N PHE A 622 -33.89 -13.68 -26.59
CA PHE A 622 -32.77 -14.58 -26.84
C PHE A 622 -32.99 -15.47 -28.07
N GLU A 623 -32.05 -15.43 -29.02
CA GLU A 623 -31.85 -16.53 -29.96
C GLU A 623 -31.12 -17.66 -29.21
N PHE A 624 -31.73 -18.83 -29.11
CA PHE A 624 -31.31 -19.91 -28.20
C PHE A 624 -31.14 -21.25 -28.91
N ASN A 625 -30.07 -21.99 -28.57
CA ASN A 625 -29.86 -23.36 -29.04
C ASN A 625 -30.49 -24.36 -28.05
N TYR A 626 -31.63 -24.95 -28.43
CA TYR A 626 -32.36 -25.92 -27.61
C TYR A 626 -31.66 -27.28 -27.46
N GLU A 627 -30.70 -27.63 -28.32
CA GLU A 627 -29.95 -28.90 -28.19
C GLU A 627 -28.83 -28.77 -27.15
N THR A 628 -28.17 -27.61 -27.09
CA THR A 628 -27.00 -27.41 -26.21
C THR A 628 -27.30 -26.62 -24.95
N GLY A 629 -28.41 -25.89 -24.90
CA GLY A 629 -28.73 -24.97 -23.81
C GLY A 629 -27.98 -23.63 -23.89
N THR A 630 -27.51 -23.23 -25.07
CA THR A 630 -26.61 -22.06 -25.24
C THR A 630 -27.33 -20.86 -25.85
N ILE A 631 -27.13 -19.67 -25.29
CA ILE A 631 -27.58 -18.41 -25.88
C ILE A 631 -26.72 -18.09 -27.10
N ILE A 632 -27.32 -18.02 -28.28
CA ILE A 632 -26.65 -17.66 -29.54
C ILE A 632 -26.55 -16.13 -29.66
N LYS A 633 -27.62 -15.41 -29.31
CA LYS A 633 -27.68 -13.95 -29.44
C LYS A 633 -28.73 -13.33 -28.52
N TYR A 634 -28.45 -12.15 -28.00
CA TYR A 634 -29.40 -11.29 -27.31
C TYR A 634 -29.90 -10.19 -28.27
N ILE A 635 -31.22 -10.07 -28.38
CA ILE A 635 -31.92 -9.09 -29.24
C ILE A 635 -32.85 -8.18 -28.44
N GLY A 636 -32.83 -8.28 -27.10
CA GLY A 636 -33.64 -7.47 -26.21
C GLY A 636 -33.21 -6.01 -26.12
N THR A 637 -34.01 -5.22 -25.40
CA THR A 637 -33.87 -3.74 -25.35
C THR A 637 -32.76 -3.24 -24.41
N GLY A 638 -32.13 -4.12 -23.62
CA GLY A 638 -31.05 -3.79 -22.70
C GLY A 638 -31.53 -3.44 -21.27
N GLY A 639 -30.75 -2.64 -20.55
CA GLY A 639 -31.05 -2.22 -19.19
C GLY A 639 -30.40 -3.11 -18.11
N ASN A 640 -31.08 -3.25 -16.98
CA ASN A 640 -30.66 -4.14 -15.89
C ASN A 640 -31.40 -5.48 -16.03
N ILE A 641 -30.74 -6.52 -16.52
CA ILE A 641 -31.34 -7.82 -16.86
C ILE A 641 -30.84 -8.98 -15.98
N ILE A 642 -31.73 -9.94 -15.72
CA ILE A 642 -31.42 -11.28 -15.25
C ILE A 642 -31.70 -12.22 -16.43
N ILE A 643 -30.71 -12.99 -16.87
CA ILE A 643 -30.91 -14.01 -17.90
C ILE A 643 -31.73 -15.16 -17.28
N PRO A 644 -32.83 -15.63 -17.90
CA PRO A 644 -33.59 -16.77 -17.41
C PRO A 644 -32.71 -18.03 -17.29
N GLY A 645 -32.84 -18.77 -16.20
CA GLY A 645 -32.15 -20.07 -16.05
C GLY A 645 -32.72 -21.17 -16.95
N ILE A 646 -33.91 -20.96 -17.50
CA ILE A 646 -34.61 -21.88 -18.41
C ILE A 646 -35.23 -21.03 -19.53
N ILE A 647 -35.06 -21.45 -20.78
CA ILE A 647 -35.68 -20.86 -21.97
C ILE A 647 -36.40 -21.97 -22.74
N GLY A 648 -37.71 -21.84 -22.96
CA GLY A 648 -38.51 -22.85 -23.65
C GLY A 648 -38.44 -24.25 -23.04
N GLY A 649 -38.27 -24.35 -21.73
CA GLY A 649 -38.17 -25.62 -20.98
C GLY A 649 -36.77 -26.28 -20.98
N VAL A 650 -35.76 -25.65 -21.58
CA VAL A 650 -34.37 -26.12 -21.59
C VAL A 650 -33.51 -25.23 -20.69
N GLU A 651 -32.65 -25.83 -19.87
CA GLU A 651 -31.73 -25.09 -18.99
C GLU A 651 -30.70 -24.28 -19.79
N VAL A 652 -30.39 -23.08 -19.33
CA VAL A 652 -29.34 -22.24 -19.91
C VAL A 652 -28.00 -22.67 -19.34
N THR A 653 -27.21 -23.36 -20.16
CA THR A 653 -25.92 -23.97 -19.80
C THR A 653 -24.71 -23.17 -20.32
N GLY A 654 -24.92 -22.19 -21.20
CA GLY A 654 -23.84 -21.43 -21.81
C GLY A 654 -24.28 -20.07 -22.38
N VAL A 655 -23.38 -19.10 -22.29
CA VAL A 655 -23.45 -17.85 -23.05
C VAL A 655 -22.53 -17.99 -24.26
N GLY A 656 -23.09 -17.93 -25.47
CA GLY A 656 -22.36 -18.17 -26.71
C GLY A 656 -21.38 -17.07 -27.08
N ASP A 657 -20.56 -17.34 -28.09
CA ASP A 657 -19.59 -16.38 -28.60
C ASP A 657 -20.32 -15.18 -29.22
N TYR A 658 -19.86 -13.96 -28.90
CA TYR A 658 -20.44 -12.69 -29.34
C TYR A 658 -21.94 -12.50 -29.04
N SER A 659 -22.53 -13.30 -28.16
CA SER A 659 -24.00 -13.34 -28.03
C SER A 659 -24.61 -12.04 -27.51
N PHE A 660 -23.89 -11.26 -26.69
CA PHE A 660 -24.25 -9.91 -26.23
C PHE A 660 -23.32 -8.84 -26.81
N SER A 661 -22.52 -9.15 -27.83
CA SER A 661 -21.55 -8.20 -28.38
C SER A 661 -22.25 -6.97 -28.96
N GLY A 662 -21.80 -5.78 -28.54
CA GLY A 662 -22.33 -4.50 -28.98
C GLY A 662 -23.69 -4.13 -28.36
N CYS A 663 -24.12 -4.80 -27.29
CA CYS A 663 -25.33 -4.44 -26.56
C CYS A 663 -25.08 -3.18 -25.71
N TYR A 664 -25.12 -2.01 -26.36
CA TYR A 664 -24.72 -0.73 -25.78
C TYR A 664 -25.61 -0.26 -24.63
N ASP A 665 -26.84 -0.77 -24.50
CA ASP A 665 -27.81 -0.33 -23.49
C ASP A 665 -27.88 -1.22 -22.25
N LEU A 666 -27.04 -2.26 -22.14
CA LEU A 666 -26.94 -3.07 -20.91
C LEU A 666 -26.24 -2.28 -19.79
N PHE A 667 -26.80 -2.32 -18.58
CA PHE A 667 -26.24 -1.70 -17.37
C PHE A 667 -25.84 -2.73 -16.31
N ASN A 668 -26.67 -3.74 -16.09
CA ASN A 668 -26.45 -4.84 -15.16
C ASN A 668 -26.87 -6.14 -15.85
N VAL A 669 -26.02 -7.17 -15.79
CA VAL A 669 -26.37 -8.52 -16.22
C VAL A 669 -26.16 -9.49 -15.06
N VAL A 670 -27.18 -10.29 -14.76
CA VAL A 670 -27.07 -11.45 -13.86
C VAL A 670 -27.17 -12.72 -14.69
N ILE A 671 -26.08 -13.49 -14.72
CA ILE A 671 -26.03 -14.81 -15.39
C ILE A 671 -26.54 -15.86 -14.39
N PRO A 672 -27.48 -16.75 -14.78
CA PRO A 672 -28.10 -17.73 -13.90
C PRO A 672 -27.17 -18.90 -13.60
N GLU A 673 -27.34 -19.51 -12.42
CA GLU A 673 -26.69 -20.79 -12.09
C GLU A 673 -27.01 -21.87 -13.13
N GLY A 674 -26.03 -22.73 -13.42
CA GLY A 674 -26.10 -23.74 -14.48
C GLY A 674 -25.31 -23.36 -15.73
N VAL A 675 -25.01 -22.07 -15.92
CA VAL A 675 -24.12 -21.61 -16.99
C VAL A 675 -22.69 -22.04 -16.69
N THR A 676 -22.11 -22.84 -17.58
CA THR A 676 -20.76 -23.41 -17.45
C THR A 676 -19.69 -22.65 -18.22
N ARG A 677 -20.09 -21.85 -19.22
CA ARG A 677 -19.19 -21.15 -20.14
C ARG A 677 -19.73 -19.79 -20.53
N ILE A 678 -18.85 -18.79 -20.56
CA ILE A 678 -19.04 -17.51 -21.24
C ILE A 678 -18.11 -17.47 -22.45
N GLY A 679 -18.69 -17.38 -23.64
CA GLY A 679 -17.97 -17.49 -24.91
C GLY A 679 -17.06 -16.33 -25.27
N ASP A 680 -16.32 -16.50 -26.36
CA ASP A 680 -15.40 -15.50 -26.90
C ASP A 680 -16.18 -14.26 -27.31
N GLY A 681 -15.74 -13.09 -26.86
CA GLY A 681 -16.39 -11.81 -27.17
C GLY A 681 -17.82 -11.69 -26.67
N ALA A 682 -18.29 -12.56 -25.76
CA ALA A 682 -19.70 -12.66 -25.36
C ALA A 682 -20.33 -11.30 -25.01
N PHE A 683 -19.65 -10.44 -24.27
CA PHE A 683 -20.10 -9.09 -23.89
C PHE A 683 -19.20 -7.99 -24.48
N GLN A 684 -18.48 -8.27 -25.57
CA GLN A 684 -17.59 -7.30 -26.19
C GLN A 684 -18.34 -6.00 -26.56
N SER A 685 -17.73 -4.84 -26.33
CA SER A 685 -18.28 -3.52 -26.63
C SER A 685 -19.62 -3.18 -25.93
N CYS A 686 -19.97 -3.87 -24.85
CA CYS A 686 -21.07 -3.48 -23.96
C CYS A 686 -20.69 -2.25 -23.11
N ASN A 687 -20.52 -1.09 -23.75
CA ASN A 687 -19.88 0.09 -23.17
C ASN A 687 -20.55 0.64 -21.89
N ARG A 688 -21.87 0.44 -21.71
CA ARG A 688 -22.63 0.90 -20.53
C ARG A 688 -22.77 -0.16 -19.43
N LEU A 689 -22.26 -1.37 -19.64
CA LEU A 689 -22.35 -2.46 -18.66
C LEU A 689 -21.52 -2.09 -17.43
N GLY A 690 -22.19 -1.75 -16.33
CA GLY A 690 -21.58 -1.31 -15.08
C GLY A 690 -21.33 -2.44 -14.09
N ARG A 691 -22.16 -3.48 -14.14
CA ARG A 691 -22.06 -4.66 -13.25
C ARG A 691 -22.40 -5.93 -14.01
N ILE A 692 -21.63 -7.00 -13.76
CA ILE A 692 -22.00 -8.34 -14.16
C ILE A 692 -21.88 -9.29 -12.97
N THR A 693 -22.84 -10.20 -12.84
CA THR A 693 -22.80 -11.30 -11.87
C THR A 693 -22.58 -12.60 -12.62
N ILE A 694 -21.43 -13.23 -12.37
CA ILE A 694 -21.02 -14.50 -12.96
C ILE A 694 -21.22 -15.59 -11.89
N PRO A 695 -21.98 -16.67 -12.15
CA PRO A 695 -22.27 -17.71 -11.17
C PRO A 695 -21.07 -18.65 -10.97
N GLU A 696 -21.05 -19.36 -9.84
CA GLU A 696 -19.94 -20.27 -9.47
C GLU A 696 -19.82 -21.47 -10.42
N SER A 697 -20.88 -21.77 -11.16
CA SER A 697 -20.92 -22.83 -12.18
C SER A 697 -20.06 -22.55 -13.42
N VAL A 698 -19.63 -21.30 -13.65
CA VAL A 698 -18.79 -20.95 -14.81
C VAL A 698 -17.36 -21.45 -14.61
N GLY A 699 -16.92 -22.34 -15.50
CA GLY A 699 -15.55 -22.85 -15.55
C GLY A 699 -14.69 -22.23 -16.66
N GLU A 700 -15.32 -21.55 -17.63
CA GLU A 700 -14.65 -21.02 -18.82
C GLU A 700 -15.07 -19.57 -19.11
N LEU A 701 -14.07 -18.69 -19.25
CA LEU A 701 -14.22 -17.33 -19.76
C LEU A 701 -13.45 -17.20 -21.07
N GLY A 702 -14.18 -16.95 -22.16
CA GLY A 702 -13.62 -16.79 -23.49
C GLY A 702 -12.76 -15.54 -23.66
N ARG A 703 -11.96 -15.53 -24.73
CA ARG A 703 -11.13 -14.39 -25.14
C ARG A 703 -12.01 -13.19 -25.44
N SER A 704 -11.54 -11.99 -25.09
CA SER A 704 -12.29 -10.75 -25.28
C SER A 704 -13.69 -10.71 -24.66
N ALA A 705 -14.05 -11.62 -23.74
CA ALA A 705 -15.43 -11.76 -23.24
C ALA A 705 -16.03 -10.45 -22.71
N PHE A 706 -15.22 -9.56 -22.11
CA PHE A 706 -15.60 -8.24 -21.61
C PHE A 706 -14.79 -7.10 -22.24
N GLN A 707 -14.22 -7.31 -23.42
CA GLN A 707 -13.43 -6.27 -24.09
C GLN A 707 -14.30 -5.04 -24.37
N ASN A 708 -13.80 -3.86 -24.06
CA ASN A 708 -14.47 -2.56 -24.19
C ASN A 708 -15.79 -2.47 -23.40
N CYS A 709 -15.94 -3.17 -22.28
CA CYS A 709 -16.98 -2.87 -21.28
C CYS A 709 -16.59 -1.63 -20.46
N GLY A 710 -16.58 -0.46 -21.11
CA GLY A 710 -15.98 0.77 -20.57
C GLY A 710 -16.53 1.26 -19.22
N SER A 711 -17.77 0.91 -18.86
CA SER A 711 -18.42 1.30 -17.60
C SER A 711 -18.28 0.29 -16.46
N LEU A 712 -17.68 -0.87 -16.70
CA LEU A 712 -17.67 -1.99 -15.76
C LEU A 712 -16.84 -1.62 -14.51
N LEU A 713 -17.49 -1.59 -13.34
CA LEU A 713 -16.87 -1.06 -12.11
C LEU A 713 -16.08 -2.12 -11.33
N SER A 714 -16.59 -3.35 -11.28
CA SER A 714 -15.97 -4.46 -10.56
C SER A 714 -16.47 -5.79 -11.11
N VAL A 715 -15.62 -6.81 -11.04
CA VAL A 715 -15.94 -8.18 -11.46
C VAL A 715 -15.39 -9.17 -10.44
N VAL A 716 -16.15 -10.23 -10.18
CA VAL A 716 -15.71 -11.39 -9.40
C VAL A 716 -15.63 -12.57 -10.36
N ILE A 717 -14.42 -13.13 -10.50
CA ILE A 717 -14.17 -14.31 -11.32
C ILE A 717 -14.41 -15.56 -10.45
N PRO A 718 -15.29 -16.48 -10.86
CA PRO A 718 -15.58 -17.71 -10.11
C PRO A 718 -14.38 -18.63 -9.91
N GLU A 719 -14.37 -19.41 -8.82
CA GLU A 719 -13.28 -20.36 -8.52
C GLU A 719 -13.12 -21.47 -9.57
N GLY A 720 -14.16 -21.76 -10.37
CA GLY A 720 -14.10 -22.72 -11.47
C GLY A 720 -13.22 -22.28 -12.65
N VAL A 721 -12.99 -20.97 -12.81
CA VAL A 721 -12.19 -20.42 -13.91
C VAL A 721 -10.71 -20.62 -13.65
N THR A 722 -10.00 -21.21 -14.62
CA THR A 722 -8.56 -21.51 -14.51
C THR A 722 -7.67 -20.65 -15.40
N VAL A 723 -8.24 -19.94 -16.38
CA VAL A 723 -7.53 -19.12 -17.35
C VAL A 723 -8.31 -17.82 -17.58
N ILE A 724 -7.61 -16.69 -17.59
CA ILE A 724 -8.14 -15.42 -18.12
C ILE A 724 -7.54 -15.26 -19.52
N GLY A 725 -8.37 -15.40 -20.55
CA GLY A 725 -7.91 -15.38 -21.94
C GLY A 725 -7.43 -14.00 -22.42
N ASP A 726 -6.85 -13.99 -23.61
CA ASP A 726 -6.39 -12.76 -24.26
C ASP A 726 -7.53 -11.73 -24.34
N HIS A 727 -7.19 -10.47 -24.12
CA HIS A 727 -8.07 -9.32 -24.21
C HIS A 727 -9.34 -9.33 -23.33
N THR A 728 -9.48 -10.27 -22.38
CA THR A 728 -10.75 -10.50 -21.65
C THR A 728 -11.35 -9.23 -21.05
N PHE A 729 -10.56 -8.36 -20.42
CA PHE A 729 -10.99 -7.08 -19.83
C PHE A 729 -10.36 -5.85 -20.51
N THR A 730 -9.78 -5.98 -21.71
CA THR A 730 -9.18 -4.84 -22.41
C THR A 730 -10.18 -3.69 -22.52
N GLY A 731 -9.78 -2.46 -22.22
CA GLY A 731 -10.62 -1.27 -22.37
C GLY A 731 -11.73 -1.12 -21.30
N CYS A 732 -11.74 -1.94 -20.25
CA CYS A 732 -12.61 -1.73 -19.08
C CYS A 732 -12.11 -0.54 -18.24
N SER A 733 -12.23 0.68 -18.77
CA SER A 733 -11.57 1.88 -18.24
C SER A 733 -12.04 2.31 -16.85
N GLU A 734 -13.28 1.96 -16.48
CA GLU A 734 -13.88 2.27 -15.18
C GLU A 734 -13.69 1.18 -14.12
N LEU A 735 -13.02 0.07 -14.46
CA LEU A 735 -12.80 -1.05 -13.55
C LEU A 735 -11.92 -0.63 -12.38
N LEU A 736 -12.49 -0.60 -11.17
CA LEU A 736 -11.80 -0.18 -9.94
C LEU A 736 -11.09 -1.34 -9.27
N SER A 737 -11.73 -2.52 -9.28
CA SER A 737 -11.23 -3.75 -8.67
C SER A 737 -11.70 -4.99 -9.44
N ILE A 738 -10.92 -6.04 -9.36
CA ILE A 738 -11.29 -7.37 -9.84
C ILE A 738 -10.86 -8.40 -8.79
N THR A 739 -11.73 -9.38 -8.53
CA THR A 739 -11.41 -10.53 -7.68
C THR A 739 -11.11 -11.71 -8.58
N ILE A 740 -9.90 -12.26 -8.44
CA ILE A 740 -9.40 -13.37 -9.25
C ILE A 740 -9.10 -14.54 -8.31
N PRO A 741 -9.50 -15.78 -8.67
CA PRO A 741 -9.29 -16.93 -7.81
C PRO A 741 -7.82 -17.36 -7.83
N LYS A 742 -7.38 -18.00 -6.74
CA LYS A 742 -5.97 -18.39 -6.53
C LYS A 742 -5.46 -19.47 -7.48
N ASN A 743 -6.37 -20.18 -8.15
CA ASN A 743 -6.08 -21.29 -9.05
C ASN A 743 -5.92 -20.87 -10.52
N ILE A 744 -6.02 -19.57 -10.84
CA ILE A 744 -5.66 -19.09 -12.18
C ILE A 744 -4.23 -19.51 -12.52
N ALA A 745 -4.13 -20.30 -13.59
CA ALA A 745 -2.88 -20.82 -14.11
C ALA A 745 -2.26 -19.88 -15.16
N ASP A 746 -3.09 -19.10 -15.85
CA ASP A 746 -2.65 -18.27 -16.97
C ASP A 746 -3.49 -16.99 -17.13
N ILE A 747 -2.82 -15.90 -17.51
CA ILE A 747 -3.41 -14.60 -17.84
C ILE A 747 -2.85 -14.17 -19.20
N GLY A 748 -3.72 -14.14 -20.19
CA GLY A 748 -3.39 -13.88 -21.58
C GLY A 748 -2.90 -12.47 -21.88
N ASP A 749 -2.46 -12.29 -23.12
CA ASP A 749 -1.96 -11.02 -23.63
C ASP A 749 -3.12 -9.99 -23.65
N TYR A 750 -2.80 -8.73 -23.36
CA TYR A 750 -3.75 -7.61 -23.28
C TYR A 750 -4.91 -7.77 -22.27
N ALA A 751 -4.94 -8.83 -21.44
CA ALA A 751 -6.10 -9.17 -20.63
C ALA A 751 -6.68 -8.01 -19.80
N PHE A 752 -5.84 -7.09 -19.31
CA PHE A 752 -6.25 -5.89 -18.55
C PHE A 752 -5.79 -4.56 -19.19
N SER A 753 -5.36 -4.58 -20.47
CA SER A 753 -4.90 -3.37 -21.16
C SER A 753 -5.98 -2.28 -21.15
N GLY A 754 -5.65 -1.05 -20.78
CA GLY A 754 -6.56 0.09 -20.73
C GLY A 754 -7.48 0.14 -19.51
N CYS A 755 -7.32 -0.71 -18.50
CA CYS A 755 -8.03 -0.62 -17.21
C CYS A 755 -7.52 0.56 -16.36
N ARG A 756 -7.79 1.79 -16.80
CA ARG A 756 -7.19 3.03 -16.29
C ARG A 756 -7.48 3.34 -14.82
N LYS A 757 -8.62 2.89 -14.28
CA LYS A 757 -9.02 3.10 -12.88
C LYS A 757 -8.70 1.93 -11.94
N LEU A 758 -8.09 0.86 -12.44
CA LEU A 758 -7.76 -0.31 -11.64
C LEU A 758 -6.65 0.06 -10.65
N THR A 759 -6.97 0.10 -9.36
CA THR A 759 -6.03 0.63 -8.34
C THR A 759 -5.15 -0.42 -7.68
N LYS A 760 -5.69 -1.64 -7.54
CA LYS A 760 -5.01 -2.78 -6.96
C LYS A 760 -5.30 -4.02 -7.78
N PHE A 761 -4.25 -4.80 -8.03
CA PHE A 761 -4.36 -6.11 -8.66
C PHE A 761 -3.48 -7.09 -7.88
N ILE A 762 -4.05 -8.23 -7.49
CA ILE A 762 -3.30 -9.31 -6.85
C ILE A 762 -3.00 -10.34 -7.92
N ILE A 763 -1.72 -10.55 -8.22
CA ILE A 763 -1.31 -11.55 -9.18
C ILE A 763 -1.40 -12.94 -8.52
N PRO A 764 -2.05 -13.93 -9.15
CA PRO A 764 -2.16 -15.29 -8.62
C PRO A 764 -0.78 -15.92 -8.37
N GLU A 765 -0.59 -16.58 -7.23
CA GLU A 765 0.71 -17.12 -6.79
C GLU A 765 1.26 -18.21 -7.72
N LYS A 766 0.38 -18.90 -8.47
CA LYS A 766 0.76 -19.96 -9.42
C LYS A 766 1.20 -19.43 -10.78
N LEU A 767 1.00 -18.15 -11.06
CA LEU A 767 1.31 -17.58 -12.37
C LEU A 767 2.83 -17.59 -12.61
N THR A 768 3.27 -18.21 -13.71
CA THR A 768 4.70 -18.36 -14.03
C THR A 768 5.24 -17.31 -14.99
N ALA A 769 4.35 -16.60 -15.68
CA ALA A 769 4.68 -15.54 -16.61
C ALA A 769 3.57 -14.48 -16.66
N ILE A 770 3.94 -13.25 -16.93
CA ILE A 770 3.00 -12.17 -17.26
C ILE A 770 3.08 -11.93 -18.76
N GLY A 771 1.94 -12.00 -19.44
CA GLY A 771 1.83 -11.85 -20.89
C GLY A 771 2.24 -10.47 -21.42
N ASN A 772 2.26 -10.35 -22.73
CA ASN A 772 2.54 -9.09 -23.41
C ASN A 772 1.35 -8.15 -23.24
N PHE A 773 1.63 -6.87 -23.01
CA PHE A 773 0.63 -5.80 -22.89
C PHE A 773 -0.44 -6.04 -21.80
N THR A 774 -0.27 -7.03 -20.91
CA THR A 774 -1.32 -7.48 -19.97
C THR A 774 -1.92 -6.33 -19.16
N PHE A 775 -1.11 -5.39 -18.66
CA PHE A 775 -1.54 -4.22 -17.89
C PHE A 775 -1.19 -2.90 -18.58
N GLU A 776 -1.00 -2.88 -19.90
CA GLU A 776 -0.69 -1.65 -20.62
C GLU A 776 -1.75 -0.56 -20.33
N GLY A 777 -1.34 0.65 -19.97
CA GLY A 777 -2.24 1.78 -19.73
C GLY A 777 -3.08 1.67 -18.45
N CYS A 778 -2.78 0.72 -17.54
CA CYS A 778 -3.38 0.65 -16.20
C CYS A 778 -2.86 1.77 -15.29
N SER A 779 -3.16 3.02 -15.63
CA SER A 779 -2.67 4.23 -14.94
C SER A 779 -3.09 4.36 -13.47
N GLY A 780 -4.12 3.62 -13.04
CA GLY A 780 -4.60 3.60 -11.66
C GLY A 780 -3.78 2.71 -10.73
N LEU A 781 -3.00 1.76 -11.26
CA LEU A 781 -2.20 0.85 -10.44
C LEU A 781 -1.10 1.64 -9.75
N THR A 782 -1.06 1.58 -8.42
CA THR A 782 -0.07 2.34 -7.62
C THR A 782 1.07 1.47 -7.12
N THR A 783 0.75 0.24 -6.70
CA THR A 783 1.72 -0.72 -6.18
C THR A 783 1.44 -2.10 -6.75
N LEU A 784 2.49 -2.87 -7.00
CA LEU A 784 2.37 -4.24 -7.49
C LEU A 784 3.49 -5.11 -6.93
N VAL A 785 3.12 -6.30 -6.45
CA VAL A 785 4.07 -7.33 -6.01
C VAL A 785 3.97 -8.48 -7.00
N ILE A 786 5.07 -8.75 -7.69
CA ILE A 786 5.17 -9.87 -8.61
C ILE A 786 5.49 -11.15 -7.79
N PRO A 787 4.70 -12.23 -7.87
CA PRO A 787 4.93 -13.46 -7.09
C PRO A 787 6.21 -14.21 -7.49
N GLU A 788 6.82 -14.93 -6.56
CA GLU A 788 8.10 -15.65 -6.75
C GLU A 788 8.08 -16.69 -7.89
N ALA A 789 6.91 -17.24 -8.23
CA ALA A 789 6.77 -18.19 -9.33
C ALA A 789 6.97 -17.56 -10.72
N VAL A 790 6.86 -16.22 -10.83
CA VAL A 790 6.99 -15.52 -12.10
C VAL A 790 8.46 -15.48 -12.54
N THR A 791 8.73 -16.08 -13.71
CA THR A 791 10.07 -16.14 -14.30
C THR A 791 10.25 -15.18 -15.47
N SER A 792 9.15 -14.70 -16.08
CA SER A 792 9.17 -13.84 -17.27
C SER A 792 8.06 -12.80 -17.24
N ILE A 793 8.41 -11.56 -17.58
CA ILE A 793 7.48 -10.45 -17.81
C ILE A 793 7.53 -10.08 -19.29
N GLY A 794 6.37 -10.09 -19.96
CA GLY A 794 6.22 -9.87 -21.39
C GLY A 794 6.53 -8.46 -21.87
N GLU A 795 6.50 -8.28 -23.18
CA GLU A 795 6.70 -7.00 -23.84
C GLU A 795 5.57 -6.04 -23.47
N TYR A 796 5.92 -4.80 -23.14
CA TYR A 796 4.96 -3.74 -22.79
C TYR A 796 3.98 -4.10 -21.66
N ALA A 797 4.27 -5.14 -20.86
CA ALA A 797 3.35 -5.70 -19.87
C ALA A 797 2.79 -4.66 -18.90
N PHE A 798 3.58 -3.66 -18.50
CA PHE A 798 3.19 -2.53 -17.65
C PHE A 798 3.40 -1.18 -18.32
N SER A 799 3.43 -1.13 -19.66
CA SER A 799 3.66 0.12 -20.37
C SER A 799 2.57 1.14 -20.04
N ASN A 800 2.93 2.40 -19.81
CA ASN A 800 2.02 3.48 -19.43
C ASN A 800 1.20 3.25 -18.14
N CYS A 801 1.66 2.38 -17.24
CA CYS A 801 1.20 2.32 -15.85
C CYS A 801 1.69 3.55 -15.06
N SER A 802 1.24 4.74 -15.44
CA SER A 802 1.79 6.02 -14.98
C SER A 802 1.60 6.29 -13.49
N GLY A 803 0.64 5.64 -12.82
CA GLY A 803 0.45 5.68 -11.38
C GLY A 803 1.35 4.75 -10.57
N LEU A 804 2.05 3.80 -11.23
CA LEU A 804 2.83 2.76 -10.55
C LEU A 804 4.06 3.40 -9.90
N SER A 805 4.04 3.51 -8.58
CA SER A 805 5.11 4.12 -7.78
C SER A 805 6.07 3.11 -7.18
N LYS A 806 5.60 1.87 -6.97
CA LYS A 806 6.40 0.75 -6.46
C LYS A 806 6.04 -0.55 -7.15
N ILE A 807 7.05 -1.23 -7.70
CA ILE A 807 6.96 -2.60 -8.21
C ILE A 807 8.08 -3.44 -7.59
N THR A 808 7.74 -4.60 -7.04
CA THR A 808 8.71 -5.56 -6.51
C THR A 808 8.87 -6.70 -7.50
N LEU A 809 10.10 -6.88 -8.02
CA LEU A 809 10.47 -7.97 -8.92
C LEU A 809 11.16 -9.09 -8.12
N PRO A 810 10.70 -10.35 -8.19
CA PRO A 810 11.30 -11.47 -7.48
C PRO A 810 12.63 -11.88 -8.12
N LYS A 811 13.48 -12.58 -7.35
CA LYS A 811 14.81 -13.02 -7.80
C LYS A 811 14.74 -14.00 -8.97
N GLY A 812 13.65 -14.75 -9.08
CA GLY A 812 13.40 -15.73 -10.14
C GLY A 812 13.12 -15.14 -11.53
N VAL A 813 12.92 -13.82 -11.66
CA VAL A 813 12.68 -13.20 -12.97
C VAL A 813 13.98 -13.23 -13.79
N THR A 814 13.91 -13.88 -14.95
CA THR A 814 15.02 -14.03 -15.91
C THR A 814 14.81 -13.20 -17.18
N ARG A 815 13.59 -12.68 -17.40
CA ARG A 815 13.24 -11.87 -18.56
C ARG A 815 12.33 -10.70 -18.20
N LEU A 816 12.74 -9.50 -18.61
CA LEU A 816 11.93 -8.28 -18.67
C LEU A 816 11.82 -7.87 -20.15
N GLY A 817 10.62 -7.95 -20.73
CA GLY A 817 10.41 -7.69 -22.16
C GLY A 817 10.69 -6.25 -22.58
N LYS A 818 10.75 -6.06 -23.91
CA LYS A 818 10.82 -4.74 -24.56
C LYS A 818 9.71 -3.83 -24.02
N GLY A 819 10.07 -2.62 -23.59
CA GLY A 819 9.11 -1.64 -23.10
C GLY A 819 8.30 -2.06 -21.85
N ALA A 820 8.70 -3.13 -21.14
CA ALA A 820 7.87 -3.72 -20.07
C ALA A 820 7.44 -2.72 -18.99
N LEU A 821 8.26 -1.70 -18.68
CA LEU A 821 7.97 -0.62 -17.72
C LEU A 821 8.02 0.77 -18.38
N GLN A 822 7.92 0.85 -19.71
CA GLN A 822 7.91 2.11 -20.43
C GLN A 822 6.77 3.01 -19.92
N GLY A 823 7.01 4.31 -19.73
CA GLY A 823 5.98 5.27 -19.33
C GLY A 823 5.47 5.08 -17.89
N CYS A 824 6.10 4.21 -17.09
CA CYS A 824 5.85 4.11 -15.64
C CYS A 824 6.42 5.33 -14.92
N SER A 825 5.79 6.49 -15.13
CA SER A 825 6.31 7.79 -14.75
C SER A 825 6.34 8.05 -13.25
N SER A 826 5.75 7.17 -12.42
CA SER A 826 5.69 7.34 -10.96
C SER A 826 6.75 6.55 -10.18
N ILE A 827 7.43 5.58 -10.81
CA ILE A 827 8.46 4.76 -10.15
C ILE A 827 9.60 5.67 -9.70
N THR A 828 10.00 5.58 -8.43
CA THR A 828 11.11 6.37 -7.86
C THR A 828 12.43 5.61 -7.77
N GLY A 829 12.36 4.28 -7.65
CA GLY A 829 13.51 3.39 -7.57
C GLY A 829 13.11 1.94 -7.86
N LEU A 830 14.07 1.16 -8.37
CA LEU A 830 13.90 -0.25 -8.69
C LEU A 830 15.24 -0.99 -8.56
N THR A 831 15.18 -2.27 -8.18
CA THR A 831 16.33 -3.20 -8.26
C THR A 831 16.05 -4.21 -9.36
N ILE A 832 16.98 -4.35 -10.30
CA ILE A 832 16.90 -5.36 -11.36
C ILE A 832 17.30 -6.74 -10.79
N PRO A 833 16.52 -7.81 -11.02
CA PRO A 833 16.87 -9.15 -10.53
C PRO A 833 18.18 -9.70 -11.12
N GLU A 834 18.93 -10.45 -10.31
CA GLU A 834 20.17 -11.16 -10.67
C GLU A 834 20.00 -12.24 -11.75
N GLY A 835 18.76 -12.55 -12.17
CA GLY A 835 18.47 -13.42 -13.30
C GLY A 835 18.54 -12.73 -14.66
N ILE A 836 18.50 -11.39 -14.69
CA ILE A 836 18.43 -10.60 -15.93
C ILE A 836 19.80 -10.45 -16.56
N THR A 837 19.98 -10.94 -17.79
CA THR A 837 21.23 -10.75 -18.55
C THR A 837 21.17 -9.62 -19.56
N THR A 838 19.97 -9.15 -19.93
CA THR A 838 19.75 -8.10 -20.91
C THR A 838 18.68 -7.16 -20.41
N ILE A 839 18.96 -5.86 -20.38
CA ILE A 839 17.94 -4.82 -20.27
C ILE A 839 17.48 -4.50 -21.70
N GLU A 840 16.24 -4.87 -22.02
CA GLU A 840 15.67 -4.78 -23.36
C GLU A 840 15.38 -3.34 -23.82
N GLU A 841 15.06 -3.21 -25.11
CA GLU A 841 14.76 -1.92 -25.73
C GLU A 841 13.64 -1.20 -24.97
N ALA A 842 13.87 0.08 -24.65
CA ALA A 842 12.89 0.95 -24.00
C ALA A 842 12.32 0.46 -22.65
N THR A 843 12.93 -0.54 -21.97
CA THR A 843 12.34 -1.13 -20.75
C THR A 843 11.94 -0.11 -19.69
N PHE A 844 12.74 0.95 -19.46
CA PHE A 844 12.47 2.04 -18.51
C PHE A 844 12.26 3.40 -19.18
N GLN A 845 12.01 3.42 -20.50
CA GLN A 845 11.84 4.68 -21.22
C GLN A 845 10.68 5.48 -20.60
N GLY A 846 10.91 6.75 -20.25
CA GLY A 846 9.87 7.62 -19.71
C GLY A 846 9.51 7.35 -18.24
N CYS A 847 10.32 6.60 -17.50
CA CYS A 847 10.23 6.52 -16.03
C CYS A 847 10.67 7.86 -15.38
N GLY A 848 9.85 8.90 -15.54
CA GLY A 848 10.21 10.29 -15.27
C GLY A 848 10.42 10.66 -13.80
N ARG A 849 10.05 9.80 -12.84
CA ARG A 849 10.34 9.98 -11.41
C ARG A 849 11.48 9.11 -10.88
N LEU A 850 12.07 8.27 -11.72
CA LEU A 850 13.16 7.37 -11.33
C LEU A 850 14.37 8.22 -10.91
N ILE A 851 14.82 8.07 -9.67
CA ILE A 851 15.95 8.83 -9.11
C ILE A 851 17.24 8.00 -9.19
N SER A 852 17.12 6.70 -8.93
CA SER A 852 18.22 5.73 -8.98
C SER A 852 17.71 4.36 -9.40
N ILE A 853 18.59 3.54 -9.96
CA ILE A 853 18.33 2.15 -10.30
C ILE A 853 19.58 1.32 -10.06
N THR A 854 19.40 0.12 -9.52
CA THR A 854 20.50 -0.83 -9.31
C THR A 854 20.50 -1.88 -10.42
N ILE A 855 21.59 -1.93 -11.18
CA ILE A 855 21.83 -2.91 -12.25
C ILE A 855 22.84 -3.95 -11.74
N PRO A 856 22.51 -5.25 -11.72
CA PRO A 856 23.43 -6.30 -11.27
C PRO A 856 24.56 -6.56 -12.27
N ASP A 857 25.68 -7.08 -11.76
CA ASP A 857 26.92 -7.28 -12.53
C ASP A 857 26.79 -8.37 -13.62
N ASN A 858 25.76 -9.20 -13.55
CA ASN A 858 25.48 -10.26 -14.52
C ASN A 858 24.86 -9.71 -15.83
N VAL A 859 24.37 -8.46 -15.85
CA VAL A 859 23.77 -7.82 -17.03
C VAL A 859 24.84 -7.60 -18.09
N LYS A 860 24.70 -8.26 -19.25
CA LYS A 860 25.67 -8.24 -20.35
C LYS A 860 25.37 -7.17 -21.39
N THR A 861 24.13 -6.71 -21.49
CA THR A 861 23.72 -5.76 -22.53
C THR A 861 22.61 -4.85 -22.02
N ILE A 862 22.73 -3.56 -22.35
CA ILE A 862 21.69 -2.55 -22.16
C ILE A 862 21.32 -2.04 -23.54
N LYS A 863 20.07 -2.27 -23.95
CA LYS A 863 19.59 -1.97 -25.30
C LYS A 863 19.23 -0.50 -25.49
N LYS A 864 19.11 -0.10 -26.76
CA LYS A 864 18.69 1.25 -27.16
C LYS A 864 17.43 1.73 -26.42
N TYR A 865 17.40 3.02 -26.10
CA TYR A 865 16.32 3.69 -25.35
C TYR A 865 16.03 3.17 -23.93
N ALA A 866 16.80 2.21 -23.39
CA ALA A 866 16.47 1.55 -22.12
C ALA A 866 16.11 2.51 -20.97
N PHE A 867 16.80 3.66 -20.87
CA PHE A 867 16.59 4.70 -19.85
C PHE A 867 16.25 6.07 -20.44
N ALA A 868 15.83 6.12 -21.70
CA ALA A 868 15.51 7.39 -22.37
C ALA A 868 14.37 8.12 -21.63
N SER A 869 14.48 9.45 -21.47
CA SER A 869 13.50 10.28 -20.76
C SER A 869 13.29 9.94 -19.28
N CYS A 870 14.27 9.31 -18.61
CA CYS A 870 14.34 9.24 -17.15
C CYS A 870 14.78 10.59 -16.57
N ILE A 871 13.92 11.61 -16.69
CA ILE A 871 14.26 13.03 -16.45
C ILE A 871 14.69 13.37 -15.01
N ARG A 872 14.50 12.48 -14.04
CA ARG A 872 14.92 12.65 -12.63
C ARG A 872 16.07 11.75 -12.20
N LEU A 873 16.60 10.92 -13.09
CA LEU A 873 17.71 10.02 -12.79
C LEU A 873 18.94 10.87 -12.45
N ILE A 874 19.44 10.76 -11.22
CA ILE A 874 20.59 11.55 -10.75
C ILE A 874 21.89 10.84 -11.08
N GLY A 875 21.91 9.52 -10.84
CA GLY A 875 23.09 8.71 -11.10
C GLY A 875 22.75 7.26 -11.41
N ILE A 876 23.67 6.63 -12.14
CA ILE A 876 23.59 5.23 -12.53
C ILE A 876 25.00 4.64 -12.62
N THR A 877 25.17 3.43 -12.07
CA THR A 877 26.41 2.65 -12.20
C THR A 877 26.20 1.63 -13.30
N ILE A 878 27.02 1.70 -14.35
CA ILE A 878 27.00 0.75 -15.45
C ILE A 878 27.92 -0.43 -15.09
N PRO A 879 27.46 -1.69 -15.17
CA PRO A 879 28.27 -2.86 -14.86
C PRO A 879 29.57 -2.96 -15.69
N ASN A 880 30.62 -3.49 -15.07
CA ASN A 880 31.98 -3.58 -15.63
C ASN A 880 32.14 -4.55 -16.82
N ASN A 881 31.10 -5.29 -17.18
CA ASN A 881 31.07 -6.21 -18.31
C ASN A 881 30.35 -5.62 -19.54
N ILE A 882 29.77 -4.41 -19.44
CA ILE A 882 29.13 -3.73 -20.57
C ILE A 882 30.20 -3.20 -21.54
N THR A 883 30.13 -3.61 -22.80
CA THR A 883 31.10 -3.23 -23.84
C THR A 883 30.61 -2.13 -24.78
N VAL A 884 29.31 -1.88 -24.83
CA VAL A 884 28.69 -0.86 -25.70
C VAL A 884 27.53 -0.20 -24.97
N ILE A 885 27.45 1.14 -25.05
CA ILE A 885 26.23 1.89 -24.72
C ILE A 885 25.50 2.13 -26.04
N GLU A 886 24.34 1.50 -26.21
CA GLU A 886 23.55 1.58 -27.47
C GLU A 886 22.88 2.95 -27.66
N ASP A 887 22.28 3.15 -28.83
CA ASP A 887 21.67 4.40 -29.25
C ASP A 887 20.62 4.91 -28.25
N PHE A 888 20.68 6.20 -27.95
CA PHE A 888 19.73 6.91 -27.08
C PHE A 888 19.52 6.30 -25.68
N THR A 889 20.41 5.42 -25.21
CA THR A 889 20.22 4.68 -23.95
C THR A 889 19.86 5.59 -22.77
N PHE A 890 20.50 6.76 -22.66
CA PHE A 890 20.28 7.76 -21.61
C PHE A 890 19.79 9.12 -22.15
N SER A 891 19.24 9.17 -23.37
CA SER A 891 18.72 10.42 -23.94
C SER A 891 17.71 11.07 -22.99
N ASP A 892 17.75 12.40 -22.86
CA ASP A 892 16.85 13.19 -22.01
C ASP A 892 16.90 12.88 -20.51
N CYS A 893 17.96 12.24 -20.01
CA CYS A 893 18.23 12.13 -18.57
C CYS A 893 18.72 13.47 -18.00
N SER A 894 17.86 14.49 -18.01
CA SER A 894 18.21 15.90 -17.74
C SER A 894 18.71 16.20 -16.33
N LYS A 895 18.61 15.26 -15.39
CA LYS A 895 19.15 15.36 -14.02
C LYS A 895 20.38 14.50 -13.77
N LEU A 896 20.86 13.77 -14.78
CA LEU A 896 22.01 12.89 -14.66
C LEU A 896 23.26 13.74 -14.42
N THR A 897 23.85 13.58 -13.24
CA THR A 897 25.11 14.20 -12.82
C THR A 897 26.19 13.15 -12.59
N ASP A 898 25.79 12.00 -12.05
CA ASP A 898 26.70 10.99 -11.52
C ASP A 898 26.63 9.70 -12.35
N ILE A 899 27.39 9.66 -13.45
CA ILE A 899 27.54 8.45 -14.26
C ILE A 899 29.00 8.02 -14.34
N THR A 900 29.25 6.74 -14.08
CA THR A 900 30.57 6.11 -14.26
C THR A 900 30.50 5.14 -15.43
N LEU A 901 31.33 5.37 -16.44
CA LEU A 901 31.47 4.47 -17.59
C LEU A 901 32.43 3.32 -17.23
N PRO A 902 32.12 2.07 -17.60
CA PRO A 902 32.91 0.91 -17.20
C PRO A 902 34.19 0.81 -18.03
N GLY A 903 35.27 0.29 -17.42
CA GLY A 903 36.56 0.14 -18.10
C GLY A 903 36.53 -0.76 -19.35
N SER A 904 35.55 -1.66 -19.44
CA SER A 904 35.29 -2.56 -20.57
C SER A 904 34.69 -1.89 -21.81
N LEU A 905 34.27 -0.62 -21.71
CA LEU A 905 33.52 0.05 -22.77
C LEU A 905 34.36 0.25 -24.03
N THR A 906 33.80 -0.11 -25.19
CA THR A 906 34.46 -0.04 -26.51
C THR A 906 33.80 0.93 -27.48
N ALA A 907 32.52 1.25 -27.28
CA ALA A 907 31.76 2.19 -28.11
C ALA A 907 30.62 2.90 -27.35
N ILE A 908 30.33 4.14 -27.75
CA ILE A 908 29.17 4.95 -27.32
C ILE A 908 28.32 5.26 -28.55
N GLY A 909 27.04 4.86 -28.55
CA GLY A 909 26.12 4.93 -29.69
C GLY A 909 25.50 6.30 -29.96
N TYR A 910 24.67 6.35 -31.00
CA TYR A 910 24.04 7.58 -31.50
C TYR A 910 23.12 8.21 -30.45
N GLY A 911 23.36 9.48 -30.12
CA GLY A 911 22.54 10.19 -29.14
C GLY A 911 22.50 9.57 -27.73
N ALA A 912 23.46 8.70 -27.37
CA ALA A 912 23.43 7.91 -26.13
C ALA A 912 23.17 8.74 -24.85
N PHE A 913 23.72 9.95 -24.77
CA PHE A 913 23.56 10.92 -23.68
C PHE A 913 22.95 12.24 -24.16
N GLN A 914 22.25 12.25 -25.29
CA GLN A 914 21.64 13.46 -25.84
C GLN A 914 20.75 14.16 -24.79
N ARG A 915 20.88 15.48 -24.63
CA ARG A 915 20.13 16.31 -23.67
C ARG A 915 20.27 15.90 -22.20
N CYS A 916 21.37 15.27 -21.79
CA CYS A 916 21.78 15.13 -20.38
C CYS A 916 22.28 16.47 -19.81
N SER A 917 21.39 17.46 -19.73
CA SER A 917 21.72 18.87 -19.48
C SER A 917 22.28 19.19 -18.08
N SER A 918 22.26 18.23 -17.16
CA SER A 918 22.89 18.36 -15.84
C SER A 918 24.33 17.82 -15.78
N LEU A 919 24.78 17.07 -16.78
CA LEU A 919 26.08 16.42 -16.76
C LEU A 919 27.20 17.47 -16.77
N LEU A 920 28.08 17.45 -15.78
CA LEU A 920 29.17 18.45 -15.64
C LEU A 920 30.47 17.99 -16.28
N ALA A 921 30.82 16.73 -16.08
CA ALA A 921 32.03 16.11 -16.62
C ALA A 921 31.75 14.66 -17.01
N ILE A 922 32.57 14.12 -17.91
CA ILE A 922 32.53 12.70 -18.27
C ILE A 922 33.95 12.17 -18.47
N THR A 923 34.25 11.00 -17.92
CA THR A 923 35.53 10.29 -18.17
C THR A 923 35.28 9.14 -19.14
N ILE A 924 35.95 9.18 -20.28
CA ILE A 924 35.90 8.19 -21.36
C ILE A 924 37.00 7.13 -21.13
N PRO A 925 36.65 5.85 -20.91
CA PRO A 925 37.59 4.77 -20.66
C PRO A 925 38.55 4.51 -21.83
N SER A 926 39.71 3.92 -21.53
CA SER A 926 40.79 3.73 -22.51
C SER A 926 40.46 2.75 -23.65
N GLY A 927 39.47 1.87 -23.44
CA GLY A 927 38.98 0.91 -24.43
C GLY A 927 38.07 1.50 -25.50
N VAL A 928 37.55 2.72 -25.31
CA VAL A 928 36.58 3.34 -26.23
C VAL A 928 37.26 3.67 -27.55
N SER A 929 36.82 3.01 -28.61
CA SER A 929 37.35 3.16 -29.97
C SER A 929 36.46 4.00 -30.88
N TYR A 930 35.20 4.20 -30.49
CA TYR A 930 34.18 4.88 -31.27
C TYR A 930 33.17 5.63 -30.40
N ILE A 931 32.84 6.87 -30.78
CA ILE A 931 31.77 7.68 -30.19
C ILE A 931 30.92 8.22 -31.35
N ASP A 932 29.67 7.78 -31.45
CA ASP A 932 28.79 8.06 -32.59
C ASP A 932 28.21 9.48 -32.58
N GLU A 933 27.53 9.85 -33.67
CA GLU A 933 26.92 11.16 -33.88
C GLU A 933 25.99 11.56 -32.71
N ARG A 934 26.05 12.84 -32.33
CA ARG A 934 25.22 13.46 -31.28
C ARG A 934 25.29 12.78 -29.90
N ALA A 935 26.28 11.93 -29.62
CA ALA A 935 26.34 11.16 -28.37
C ALA A 935 26.16 12.01 -27.10
N PHE A 936 26.66 13.26 -27.07
CA PHE A 936 26.49 14.21 -25.97
C PHE A 936 25.87 15.55 -26.45
N GLU A 937 25.10 15.55 -27.54
CA GLU A 937 24.45 16.77 -28.05
C GLU A 937 23.47 17.33 -27.01
N GLY A 938 23.53 18.63 -26.72
CA GLY A 938 22.62 19.29 -25.78
C GLY A 938 22.94 19.03 -24.30
N CYS A 939 24.12 18.48 -23.98
CA CYS A 939 24.65 18.42 -22.61
C CYS A 939 25.14 19.81 -22.16
N THR A 940 24.22 20.75 -21.99
CA THR A 940 24.51 22.19 -21.86
C THR A 940 25.40 22.60 -20.69
N LYS A 941 25.54 21.76 -19.66
CA LYS A 941 26.46 21.98 -18.52
C LYS A 941 27.78 21.21 -18.61
N LEU A 942 27.95 20.36 -19.61
CA LEU A 942 29.15 19.54 -19.76
C LEU A 942 30.31 20.46 -20.10
N CYS A 943 31.26 20.60 -19.17
CA CYS A 943 32.42 21.46 -19.31
C CYS A 943 33.72 20.67 -19.54
N ILE A 944 33.77 19.39 -19.17
CA ILE A 944 34.99 18.58 -19.29
C ILE A 944 34.66 17.19 -19.83
N ALA A 945 35.38 16.75 -20.86
CA ALA A 945 35.46 15.34 -21.24
C ALA A 945 36.92 14.85 -21.09
N GLU A 946 37.17 13.93 -20.16
CA GLU A 946 38.48 13.35 -19.93
C GLU A 946 38.64 12.04 -20.69
N PHE A 947 39.73 11.85 -21.43
CA PHE A 947 40.02 10.61 -22.16
C PHE A 947 41.21 9.88 -21.55
N LEU A 948 41.01 8.61 -21.19
CA LEU A 948 42.05 7.76 -20.59
C LEU A 948 42.84 6.93 -21.62
N GLY A 949 42.41 6.92 -22.89
CA GLY A 949 43.03 6.16 -23.98
C GLY A 949 43.22 6.98 -25.24
N LYS A 950 43.65 6.32 -26.32
CA LYS A 950 43.88 6.95 -27.62
C LYS A 950 42.60 7.63 -28.16
N GLU A 951 42.77 8.58 -29.06
CA GLU A 951 41.64 9.22 -29.76
C GLU A 951 40.69 8.18 -30.38
N PRO A 952 39.39 8.16 -30.01
CA PRO A 952 38.40 7.34 -30.69
C PRO A 952 37.98 7.95 -32.02
N ARG A 953 37.35 7.17 -32.90
CA ARG A 953 36.66 7.72 -34.05
C ARG A 953 35.39 8.45 -33.58
N PHE A 954 35.24 9.71 -33.97
CA PHE A 954 34.09 10.55 -33.64
C PHE A 954 33.07 10.61 -34.80
N GLY A 955 31.78 10.58 -34.47
CA GLY A 955 30.69 10.99 -35.34
C GLY A 955 30.54 12.51 -35.44
N THR A 956 29.54 12.99 -36.17
CA THR A 956 29.21 14.41 -36.27
C THR A 956 28.56 14.94 -34.99
N ASP A 957 28.73 16.21 -34.66
CA ASP A 957 27.97 16.88 -33.58
C ASP A 957 28.07 16.22 -32.18
N VAL A 958 29.11 15.42 -31.90
CA VAL A 958 29.24 14.63 -30.66
C VAL A 958 29.06 15.48 -29.39
N PHE A 959 29.71 16.64 -29.34
CA PHE A 959 29.63 17.60 -28.23
C PHE A 959 28.96 18.92 -28.67
N LYS A 960 27.98 18.86 -29.58
CA LYS A 960 27.25 20.06 -29.98
C LYS A 960 26.36 20.56 -28.83
N GLU A 961 26.24 21.87 -28.67
CA GLU A 961 25.43 22.50 -27.60
C GLU A 961 25.86 22.10 -26.17
N THR A 962 27.16 21.84 -25.95
CA THR A 962 27.76 21.73 -24.61
C THR A 962 28.06 23.10 -24.00
N SER A 963 28.64 23.14 -22.78
CA SER A 963 29.03 24.40 -22.13
C SER A 963 29.93 25.26 -23.03
N GLY A 964 29.81 26.58 -22.94
CA GLY A 964 30.70 27.53 -23.63
C GLY A 964 32.17 27.43 -23.19
N GLU A 965 32.44 26.78 -22.05
CA GLU A 965 33.78 26.51 -21.52
C GLU A 965 34.24 25.06 -21.77
N PHE A 966 33.55 24.31 -22.63
CA PHE A 966 33.84 22.90 -22.85
C PHE A 966 35.28 22.67 -23.31
N LYS A 967 35.95 21.74 -22.64
CA LYS A 967 37.32 21.32 -22.95
C LYS A 967 37.49 19.80 -22.85
N ILE A 968 38.48 19.30 -23.56
CA ILE A 968 38.92 17.92 -23.50
C ILE A 968 40.20 17.84 -22.68
N THR A 969 40.23 16.91 -21.73
CA THR A 969 41.43 16.61 -20.95
C THR A 969 41.97 15.24 -21.33
N ILE A 970 43.28 15.12 -21.47
CA ILE A 970 43.94 13.83 -21.76
C ILE A 970 45.08 13.57 -20.77
N LEU A 971 45.33 12.30 -20.44
CA LEU A 971 46.50 11.92 -19.66
C LEU A 971 47.81 12.12 -20.47
N PRO A 972 48.97 12.34 -19.84
CA PRO A 972 50.25 12.49 -20.53
C PRO A 972 50.64 11.32 -21.45
N SER A 973 50.14 10.12 -21.14
CA SER A 973 50.34 8.89 -21.91
C SER A 973 49.43 8.78 -23.15
N VAL A 974 48.40 9.63 -23.28
CA VAL A 974 47.44 9.59 -24.37
C VAL A 974 47.99 10.26 -25.63
N TYR A 975 47.70 9.64 -26.78
CA TYR A 975 48.08 10.07 -28.13
C TYR A 975 46.88 9.97 -29.10
N GLY A 976 46.98 10.62 -30.26
CA GLY A 976 45.90 10.68 -31.27
C GLY A 976 45.43 12.11 -31.53
N PHE A 977 45.13 12.87 -30.48
CA PHE A 977 44.52 14.22 -30.49
C PHE A 977 45.36 15.38 -31.11
N GLY A 978 46.29 15.09 -32.04
CA GLY A 978 47.08 16.07 -32.78
C GLY A 978 47.95 16.94 -31.86
N ARG A 979 49.07 16.42 -31.34
CA ARG A 979 49.96 17.19 -30.44
C ARG A 979 50.64 18.35 -31.17
N LEU A 980 50.53 19.55 -30.60
CA LEU A 980 51.38 20.71 -30.88
C LEU A 980 52.09 21.14 -29.58
N ASN A 981 53.19 20.45 -29.22
CA ASN A 981 54.29 20.84 -28.31
C ASN A 981 54.08 21.73 -27.04
N ASN A 982 52.86 22.00 -26.58
CA ASN A 982 52.53 22.87 -25.43
C ASN A 982 51.46 22.21 -24.52
N THR A 983 51.28 22.74 -23.30
CA THR A 983 50.35 22.23 -22.27
C THR A 983 48.86 22.40 -22.61
N SER A 984 48.50 23.21 -23.62
CA SER A 984 47.14 23.37 -24.16
C SER A 984 47.15 23.73 -25.65
N TRP A 985 46.20 23.20 -26.45
CA TRP A 985 46.06 23.47 -27.89
C TRP A 985 44.59 23.33 -28.37
N ILE A 986 44.35 23.56 -29.67
CA ILE A 986 43.05 23.36 -30.32
C ILE A 986 43.13 22.09 -31.17
N TRP A 987 42.17 21.19 -31.00
CA TRP A 987 42.03 19.96 -31.79
C TRP A 987 40.73 19.99 -32.60
N MET A 988 40.81 19.48 -33.83
CA MET A 988 39.70 19.39 -34.79
C MET A 988 39.51 17.93 -35.21
N PRO A 989 38.55 17.19 -34.64
CA PRO A 989 38.18 15.88 -35.16
C PRO A 989 37.46 16.04 -36.51
N GLN A 990 37.96 15.42 -37.58
CA GLN A 990 37.25 15.19 -38.86
C GLN A 990 36.24 16.28 -39.32
N ASN A 991 36.64 17.56 -39.37
CA ASN A 991 35.79 18.71 -39.78
C ASN A 991 34.62 19.10 -38.84
N ASN A 992 34.65 18.69 -37.56
CA ASN A 992 33.75 19.17 -36.49
C ASN A 992 34.26 20.49 -35.84
N PRO A 993 33.46 21.15 -34.97
CA PRO A 993 33.90 22.33 -34.22
C PRO A 993 35.22 22.13 -33.46
N GLN A 994 35.98 23.22 -33.33
CA GLN A 994 37.25 23.27 -32.61
C GLN A 994 37.07 23.06 -31.11
N TYR A 995 37.78 22.10 -30.52
CA TYR A 995 37.78 21.87 -29.07
C TYR A 995 39.13 22.25 -28.45
N ARG A 996 39.09 22.89 -27.27
CA ARG A 996 40.30 23.12 -26.47
C ARG A 996 40.72 21.80 -25.82
N VAL A 997 41.99 21.45 -25.93
CA VAL A 997 42.59 20.27 -25.30
C VAL A 997 43.63 20.69 -24.27
N GLU A 998 43.66 20.03 -23.11
CA GLU A 998 44.62 20.21 -22.02
C GLU A 998 45.21 18.86 -21.59
N VAL A 999 46.50 18.83 -21.23
CA VAL A 999 47.12 17.65 -20.59
C VAL A 999 46.94 17.76 -19.09
N SER A 1000 46.39 16.72 -18.46
CA SER A 1000 46.29 16.65 -16.99
C SER A 1000 47.69 16.68 -16.37
N GLN A 1001 47.90 17.54 -15.36
CA GLN A 1001 49.17 17.65 -14.64
C GLN A 1001 49.46 16.43 -13.75
#